data_AF-A0A409VYT1-F1
#
_entry.id   AF-A0A409VYT1-F1
#
_cell.length_a   1.000
_cell.length_b   1.000
_cell.length_c   1.000
_cell.angle_alpha   90.00
_cell.angle_beta   90.00
_cell.angle_gamma   90.00
#
_symmetry.space_group_name_H-M   'P 1'
#
loop_
_entity.id
_entity.type
_entity.pdbx_description
1 polymer ?
#
loop_
_entity_poly.entity_id
_entity_poly.type
_entity_poly.pdbx_seq_one_letter_code
_entity_poly.pdbx_strand_id
1 'polypeptide(L)'
;MTLLRATGKEALDTVVAKASQEQKVPGFLFGATSVDEELYLKTAGYNVFNNPESGEINEDSMFWICSQSKMITHLAALQLVDQGKLTLETPISEYLPEFANLVVIDDQMTDGWTYKPAKTVMRLKHVLSHSSGLFYPMKGFQLDQQSEAYAASHDRKDPIGHFLSVIKGNLPGIPILFEPGENFAYGYSSDIVGFVVEKATGQSLEKYFQENIFKPLGMKASFYLTPDIKERLVDLTYRRGDKLEPWAGQTTLIEQDPSKVACHMGGVGLYASLKDYLGLLRHLLQIRAGKASNPILSSEILQTIFEPSLTEAGSQSLDFIQGMDSTIPTKGAQWSTALSLITSDWPGRRKKRTASWWGWAHTIFFIDPTTGVAAVFGTQVIPTLDQNMAILTNSGKEALDNLAAKVIEEKKIPGFVFGATTADKELYFTAGGYNVVNKPESGKVNEDSVFLICSQTKLIVHLAALQLVEQGRITLESPISDYIPEFSDLVILDDQMADVWTYKPTKTILRLKHILNFTSGLFYPLKGYKLDKQPDGYAAAHDKKNPVSRFISVLKGDLPGIPLLFEPGTSFAYGWSSDILGFVVERVTEQSLEPYLKDKIFKPLGIKGTFYLTPEVKEKLVDLSYRRDGKLEAWANQVPLPEQDPAKVALHFGGGGLYASLKDYLILLRHLLQIQAGKATKPIVSEETMRGIFEPVLNEEGSKNLSRVLSLDPFMPKDSVVQWGTAMGLCETDWPGRRKKGSAFWWGWAHTFFFMDPATGVAAVFGTQLIPTADREVFKVVNEFEETFYAGLAK
;
A
#
# COMPACT_ATOMS: atom_id res chain seq x y z
N MET A 1 -36.56 13.86 -18.63
CA MET A 1 -35.54 14.92 -18.75
C MET A 1 -34.73 14.91 -17.47
N THR A 2 -33.45 14.58 -17.56
CA THR A 2 -32.53 14.58 -16.41
C THR A 2 -31.82 15.92 -16.40
N LEU A 3 -31.99 16.70 -15.32
CA LEU A 3 -31.48 18.07 -15.19
C LEU A 3 -30.52 18.18 -14.00
N LEU A 4 -29.46 18.98 -14.14
CA LEU A 4 -28.59 19.35 -13.03
C LEU A 4 -29.21 20.51 -12.25
N ARG A 5 -29.47 20.29 -10.96
CA ARG A 5 -29.99 21.35 -10.07
C ARG A 5 -28.94 22.43 -9.85
N ALA A 6 -29.37 23.67 -9.62
CA ALA A 6 -28.49 24.80 -9.31
C ALA A 6 -27.52 24.50 -8.16
N THR A 7 -28.00 23.88 -7.07
CA THR A 7 -27.16 23.46 -5.93
C THR A 7 -26.13 22.40 -6.31
N GLY A 8 -26.45 21.52 -7.26
CA GLY A 8 -25.49 20.53 -7.79
C GLY A 8 -24.40 21.20 -8.63
N LYS A 9 -24.78 22.20 -9.45
CA LYS A 9 -23.83 23.00 -10.22
C LYS A 9 -22.87 23.77 -9.31
N GLU A 10 -23.37 24.45 -8.28
CA GLU A 10 -22.56 25.18 -7.30
C GLU A 10 -21.60 24.26 -6.53
N ALA A 11 -22.05 23.06 -6.17
CA ALA A 11 -21.20 22.05 -5.56
C ALA A 11 -20.06 21.60 -6.50
N LEU A 12 -20.35 21.39 -7.79
CA LEU A 12 -19.33 21.06 -8.78
C LEU A 12 -18.36 22.22 -9.00
N ASP A 13 -18.84 23.46 -9.06
CA ASP A 13 -18.00 24.66 -9.19
C ASP A 13 -17.03 24.76 -8.00
N THR A 14 -17.51 24.47 -6.79
CA THR A 14 -16.68 24.43 -5.56
C THR A 14 -15.59 23.35 -5.64
N VAL A 15 -15.92 22.15 -6.14
CA VAL A 15 -14.95 21.06 -6.30
C VAL A 15 -13.88 21.42 -7.33
N VAL A 16 -14.27 21.99 -8.48
CA VAL A 16 -13.36 22.43 -9.54
C VAL A 16 -12.44 23.54 -9.03
N ALA A 17 -12.98 24.55 -8.34
CA ALA A 17 -12.20 25.64 -7.77
C ALA A 17 -11.17 25.13 -6.75
N LYS A 18 -11.58 24.22 -5.86
CA LYS A 18 -10.68 23.59 -4.89
C LYS A 18 -9.57 22.79 -5.58
N ALA A 19 -9.91 21.97 -6.56
CA ALA A 19 -8.92 21.17 -7.31
C ALA A 19 -7.88 22.06 -8.01
N SER A 20 -8.32 23.18 -8.59
CA SER A 20 -7.44 24.16 -9.23
C SER A 20 -6.53 24.89 -8.23
N GLN A 21 -7.06 25.29 -7.06
CA GLN A 21 -6.29 25.98 -6.02
C GLN A 21 -5.23 25.10 -5.37
N GLU A 22 -5.52 23.81 -5.17
CA GLU A 22 -4.57 22.89 -4.54
C GLU A 22 -3.37 22.53 -5.44
N GLN A 23 -3.43 22.81 -6.75
CA GLN A 23 -2.40 22.45 -7.75
C GLN A 23 -1.97 20.97 -7.73
N LYS A 24 -2.80 20.07 -7.16
CA LYS A 24 -2.55 18.62 -7.13
C LYS A 24 -2.91 17.91 -8.42
N VAL A 25 -3.68 18.57 -9.28
CA VAL A 25 -4.03 18.17 -10.64
C VAL A 25 -3.54 19.31 -11.53
N PRO A 26 -2.77 19.03 -12.61
CA PRO A 26 -2.14 20.06 -13.43
C PRO A 26 -3.20 20.89 -14.17
N GLY A 27 -3.58 20.44 -15.36
CA GLY A 27 -4.70 20.99 -16.09
C GLY A 27 -5.73 19.90 -16.39
N PHE A 28 -7.01 20.24 -16.32
CA PHE A 28 -8.09 19.28 -16.49
C PHE A 28 -9.32 19.85 -17.19
N LEU A 29 -10.12 18.94 -17.73
CA LEU A 29 -11.49 19.18 -18.20
C LEU A 29 -12.43 18.18 -17.54
N PHE A 30 -13.56 18.68 -17.04
CA PHE A 30 -14.67 17.88 -16.53
C PHE A 30 -15.96 18.23 -17.26
N GLY A 31 -16.62 17.22 -17.82
CA GLY A 31 -17.85 17.35 -18.58
C GLY A 31 -18.89 16.31 -18.18
N ALA A 32 -20.16 16.72 -18.11
CA ALA A 32 -21.29 15.84 -17.84
C ALA A 32 -22.44 16.15 -18.79
N THR A 33 -23.18 15.12 -19.18
CA THR A 33 -24.26 15.19 -20.14
C THR A 33 -25.44 14.31 -19.75
N SER A 34 -26.64 14.71 -20.15
CA SER A 34 -27.79 13.82 -20.23
C SER A 34 -28.03 13.40 -21.68
N VAL A 35 -29.08 12.59 -21.91
CA VAL A 35 -29.63 12.32 -23.25
C VAL A 35 -30.01 13.62 -23.98
N ASP A 36 -30.49 14.61 -23.25
CA ASP A 36 -31.17 15.79 -23.80
C ASP A 36 -30.22 17.00 -23.93
N GLU A 37 -29.27 17.18 -23.01
CA GLU A 37 -28.41 18.37 -23.00
C GLU A 37 -27.05 18.17 -22.30
N GLU A 38 -26.16 19.15 -22.46
CA GLU A 38 -24.96 19.27 -21.63
C GLU A 38 -25.32 19.78 -20.24
N LEU A 39 -25.00 18.97 -19.23
CA LEU A 39 -25.34 19.30 -17.84
C LEU A 39 -24.30 20.22 -17.21
N TYR A 40 -23.02 20.00 -17.53
CA TYR A 40 -21.91 20.71 -16.93
C TYR A 40 -20.65 20.59 -17.79
N LEU A 41 -19.87 21.67 -17.87
CA LEU A 41 -18.55 21.65 -18.46
C LEU A 41 -17.67 22.71 -17.79
N LYS A 42 -16.48 22.30 -17.37
CA LYS A 42 -15.46 23.19 -16.82
C LYS A 42 -14.07 22.72 -17.19
N THR A 43 -13.19 23.70 -17.35
CA THR A 43 -11.75 23.52 -17.52
C THR A 43 -11.01 24.32 -16.45
N ALA A 44 -9.79 23.89 -16.15
CA ALA A 44 -8.85 24.65 -15.32
C ALA A 44 -7.40 24.24 -15.65
N GLY A 45 -6.48 25.16 -15.39
CA GLY A 45 -5.05 24.95 -15.62
C GLY A 45 -4.61 25.28 -17.06
N TYR A 46 -3.35 24.96 -17.35
CA TYR A 46 -2.68 25.31 -18.60
C TYR A 46 -2.34 24.06 -19.42
N ASN A 47 -2.13 24.21 -20.73
CA ASN A 47 -1.77 23.10 -21.62
C ASN A 47 -0.45 22.44 -21.19
N VAL A 48 0.49 23.22 -20.64
CA VAL A 48 1.72 22.72 -20.01
C VAL A 48 1.71 23.07 -18.53
N PHE A 49 1.98 22.08 -17.66
CA PHE A 49 1.95 22.26 -16.21
C PHE A 49 2.82 23.44 -15.76
N ASN A 50 2.23 24.32 -14.93
CA ASN A 50 2.88 25.53 -14.41
C ASN A 50 3.47 26.48 -15.47
N ASN A 51 2.94 26.47 -16.69
CA ASN A 51 3.36 27.38 -17.75
C ASN A 51 2.17 28.16 -18.34
N PRO A 52 1.87 29.37 -17.83
CA PRO A 52 0.79 30.21 -18.35
C PRO A 52 0.94 30.60 -19.82
N GLU A 53 2.17 30.66 -20.35
CA GLU A 53 2.46 31.01 -21.75
C GLU A 53 2.03 29.90 -22.73
N SER A 54 1.79 28.68 -22.23
CA SER A 54 1.27 27.56 -23.04
C SER A 54 -0.22 27.67 -23.38
N GLY A 55 -0.92 28.65 -22.80
CA GLY A 55 -2.37 28.82 -22.96
C GLY A 55 -3.19 28.01 -21.95
N GLU A 56 -4.41 28.47 -21.68
CA GLU A 56 -5.35 27.81 -20.79
C GLU A 56 -6.07 26.64 -21.48
N ILE A 57 -6.32 25.58 -20.70
CA ILE A 57 -7.15 24.48 -21.18
C ILE A 57 -8.57 24.97 -21.44
N ASN A 58 -9.12 24.60 -22.59
CA ASN A 58 -10.45 24.95 -23.04
C ASN A 58 -11.15 23.74 -23.69
N GLU A 59 -12.36 23.95 -24.25
CA GLU A 59 -13.18 22.87 -24.82
C GLU A 59 -12.55 22.21 -26.05
N ASP A 60 -11.70 22.93 -26.79
CA ASP A 60 -10.97 22.45 -27.96
C ASP A 60 -9.59 21.87 -27.60
N SER A 61 -9.17 21.90 -26.33
CA SER A 61 -7.92 21.27 -25.90
C SER A 61 -7.93 19.77 -26.18
N MET A 62 -6.84 19.29 -26.80
CA MET A 62 -6.66 17.90 -27.22
C MET A 62 -6.00 17.11 -26.10
N PHE A 63 -6.52 15.92 -25.84
CA PHE A 63 -5.98 14.99 -24.85
C PHE A 63 -5.52 13.73 -25.56
N TRP A 64 -4.42 13.15 -25.09
CA TRP A 64 -4.14 11.77 -25.42
C TRP A 64 -5.09 10.87 -24.64
N ILE A 65 -6.09 10.32 -25.33
CA ILE A 65 -7.17 9.52 -24.72
C ILE A 65 -6.78 8.04 -24.64
N CYS A 66 -5.51 7.77 -24.34
CA CYS A 66 -4.92 6.42 -24.29
C CYS A 66 -5.83 5.47 -23.50
N SER A 67 -6.13 4.29 -24.05
CA SER A 67 -7.09 3.30 -23.53
C SER A 67 -8.58 3.68 -23.56
N GLN A 68 -8.97 4.96 -23.66
CA GLN A 68 -10.34 5.31 -24.06
C GLN A 68 -10.57 5.12 -25.57
N SER A 69 -9.49 5.10 -26.36
CA SER A 69 -9.50 4.78 -27.79
C SER A 69 -10.16 3.41 -28.08
N LYS A 70 -10.03 2.46 -27.15
CA LYS A 70 -10.60 1.11 -27.23
C LYS A 70 -12.09 1.14 -27.51
N MET A 71 -12.83 2.00 -26.81
CA MET A 71 -14.27 2.13 -26.99
C MET A 71 -14.64 2.49 -28.44
N ILE A 72 -13.92 3.45 -29.04
CA ILE A 72 -14.12 3.89 -30.43
C ILE A 72 -13.77 2.76 -31.41
N THR A 73 -12.66 2.06 -31.17
CA THR A 73 -12.25 0.91 -31.97
C THR A 73 -13.26 -0.25 -31.91
N HIS A 74 -13.84 -0.49 -30.75
CA HIS A 74 -14.87 -1.52 -30.58
C HIS A 74 -16.17 -1.09 -31.27
N LEU A 75 -16.57 0.19 -31.21
CA LEU A 75 -17.70 0.71 -31.98
C LEU A 75 -17.51 0.52 -33.48
N ALA A 76 -16.30 0.73 -34.01
CA ALA A 76 -16.01 0.49 -35.43
C ALA A 76 -16.21 -0.98 -35.84
N ALA A 77 -15.73 -1.94 -35.02
CA ALA A 77 -15.97 -3.35 -35.26
C ALA A 77 -17.46 -3.72 -35.13
N LEU A 78 -18.16 -3.12 -34.15
CA LEU A 78 -19.60 -3.32 -33.96
C LEU A 78 -20.43 -2.71 -35.11
N GLN A 79 -19.99 -1.62 -35.75
CA GLN A 79 -20.61 -1.13 -37.00
C GLN A 79 -20.52 -2.16 -38.12
N LEU A 80 -19.40 -2.87 -38.24
CA LEU A 80 -19.26 -3.94 -39.23
C LEU A 80 -20.11 -5.17 -38.89
N VAL A 81 -20.32 -5.45 -37.60
CA VAL A 81 -21.29 -6.47 -37.15
C VAL A 81 -22.72 -6.05 -37.50
N ASP A 82 -23.07 -4.80 -37.25
CA ASP A 82 -24.38 -4.22 -37.57
C ASP A 82 -24.68 -4.26 -39.07
N GLN A 83 -23.65 -4.04 -39.89
CA GLN A 83 -23.72 -4.14 -41.36
C GLN A 83 -23.72 -5.59 -41.88
N GLY A 84 -23.61 -6.60 -41.00
CA GLY A 84 -23.51 -8.01 -41.37
C GLY A 84 -22.20 -8.40 -42.07
N LYS A 85 -21.17 -7.55 -42.04
CA LYS A 85 -19.84 -7.81 -42.61
C LYS A 85 -18.97 -8.66 -41.68
N LEU A 86 -19.18 -8.52 -40.37
CA LEU A 86 -18.58 -9.35 -39.33
C LEU A 86 -19.68 -9.97 -38.48
N THR A 87 -19.34 -10.98 -37.69
CA THR A 87 -20.18 -11.49 -36.61
C THR A 87 -19.36 -11.60 -35.34
N LEU A 88 -20.01 -11.65 -34.17
CA LEU A 88 -19.32 -11.92 -32.91
C LEU A 88 -18.59 -13.28 -32.91
N GLU A 89 -19.00 -14.20 -33.79
CA GLU A 89 -18.37 -15.51 -33.96
C GLU A 89 -17.27 -15.53 -35.02
N THR A 90 -16.99 -14.43 -35.72
CA THR A 90 -15.94 -14.38 -36.76
C THR A 90 -14.58 -14.76 -36.17
N PRO A 91 -13.91 -15.81 -36.69
CA PRO A 91 -12.55 -16.16 -36.27
C PRO A 91 -11.56 -15.04 -36.57
N ILE A 92 -10.69 -14.71 -35.61
CA ILE A 92 -9.65 -13.68 -35.81
C ILE A 92 -8.66 -14.11 -36.91
N SER A 93 -8.40 -15.41 -37.02
CA SER A 93 -7.51 -15.99 -38.03
C SER A 93 -7.96 -15.80 -39.48
N GLU A 94 -9.23 -15.43 -39.71
CA GLU A 94 -9.72 -15.09 -41.05
C GLU A 94 -9.07 -13.82 -41.61
N TYR A 95 -8.75 -12.87 -40.71
CA TYR A 95 -8.17 -11.57 -41.07
C TYR A 95 -6.69 -11.45 -40.66
N LEU A 96 -6.27 -12.21 -39.65
CA LEU A 96 -4.90 -12.23 -39.11
C LEU A 96 -4.43 -13.68 -38.97
N PRO A 97 -3.89 -14.31 -40.04
CA PRO A 97 -3.55 -15.73 -40.09
C PRO A 97 -2.64 -16.22 -38.96
N GLU A 98 -1.82 -15.33 -38.37
CA GLU A 98 -0.96 -15.58 -37.21
C GLU A 98 -1.76 -16.11 -36.00
N PHE A 99 -3.03 -15.70 -35.87
CA PHE A 99 -3.93 -16.13 -34.81
C PHE A 99 -4.52 -17.53 -35.02
N ALA A 100 -4.20 -18.21 -36.13
CA ALA A 100 -4.51 -19.64 -36.29
C ALA A 100 -3.64 -20.52 -35.37
N ASN A 101 -2.47 -20.02 -34.96
CA ASN A 101 -1.52 -20.72 -34.10
C ASN A 101 -1.35 -19.96 -32.78
N LEU A 102 -2.14 -20.34 -31.78
CA LEU A 102 -2.08 -19.76 -30.43
C LEU A 102 -1.44 -20.76 -29.46
N VAL A 103 -0.74 -20.25 -28.44
CA VAL A 103 -0.18 -21.07 -27.36
C VAL A 103 -0.60 -20.52 -26.00
N VAL A 104 -1.11 -21.40 -25.13
CA VAL A 104 -1.42 -21.08 -23.73
C VAL A 104 -0.17 -21.24 -22.89
N ILE A 105 0.17 -20.23 -22.10
CA ILE A 105 1.40 -20.14 -21.29
C ILE A 105 1.07 -20.36 -19.80
N ASP A 106 1.97 -20.98 -19.02
CA ASP A 106 1.67 -21.32 -17.61
C ASP A 106 2.19 -20.29 -16.57
N ASP A 107 3.26 -19.53 -16.86
CA ASP A 107 3.83 -18.54 -15.93
C ASP A 107 4.50 -17.36 -16.69
N GLN A 108 4.19 -16.13 -16.29
CA GLN A 108 4.76 -14.89 -16.83
C GLN A 108 6.03 -14.42 -16.10
N MET A 109 6.40 -15.04 -14.98
CA MET A 109 7.39 -14.51 -14.04
C MET A 109 8.77 -15.19 -14.12
N THR A 110 8.90 -16.33 -14.79
CA THR A 110 10.16 -17.10 -14.89
C THR A 110 10.84 -16.96 -16.26
N ASP A 111 12.16 -17.18 -16.32
CA ASP A 111 12.87 -17.33 -17.59
C ASP A 111 12.62 -18.74 -18.15
N GLY A 112 12.04 -18.81 -19.36
CA GLY A 112 11.66 -20.06 -20.02
C GLY A 112 10.17 -20.35 -19.84
N TRP A 113 9.41 -20.15 -20.92
CA TRP A 113 7.96 -20.30 -20.93
C TRP A 113 7.63 -21.77 -21.22
N THR A 114 6.89 -22.44 -20.32
CA THR A 114 6.17 -23.65 -20.73
C THR A 114 4.89 -23.23 -21.43
N TYR A 115 4.58 -23.93 -22.53
CA TYR A 115 3.41 -23.63 -23.33
C TYR A 115 2.77 -24.89 -23.89
N LYS A 116 1.47 -24.80 -24.18
CA LYS A 116 0.69 -25.81 -24.90
C LYS A 116 -0.10 -25.17 -26.04
N PRO A 117 -0.36 -25.87 -27.14
CA PRO A 117 -1.26 -25.35 -28.18
C PRO A 117 -2.64 -25.03 -27.60
N ALA A 118 -3.19 -23.86 -27.95
CA ALA A 118 -4.57 -23.54 -27.61
C ALA A 118 -5.53 -24.46 -28.39
N LYS A 119 -6.65 -24.81 -27.76
CA LYS A 119 -7.69 -25.67 -28.34
C LYS A 119 -8.87 -24.87 -28.87
N THR A 120 -9.08 -23.66 -28.36
CA THR A 120 -10.23 -22.82 -28.70
C THR A 120 -9.85 -21.77 -29.73
N VAL A 121 -10.65 -21.69 -30.81
CA VAL A 121 -10.49 -20.66 -31.84
C VAL A 121 -10.82 -19.29 -31.24
N MET A 122 -9.89 -18.34 -31.35
CA MET A 122 -10.13 -16.94 -30.97
C MET A 122 -11.10 -16.28 -31.97
N ARG A 123 -12.16 -15.65 -31.44
CA ARG A 123 -13.23 -15.01 -32.22
C ARG A 123 -13.35 -13.53 -31.83
N LEU A 124 -14.05 -12.75 -32.66
CA LEU A 124 -14.29 -11.33 -32.43
C LEU A 124 -14.83 -11.03 -31.03
N LYS A 125 -15.80 -11.82 -30.53
CA LYS A 125 -16.32 -11.65 -29.16
C LYS A 125 -15.25 -11.72 -28.08
N HIS A 126 -14.22 -12.57 -28.24
CA HIS A 126 -13.19 -12.76 -27.23
C HIS A 126 -12.25 -11.56 -27.14
N VAL A 127 -11.91 -10.93 -28.27
CA VAL A 127 -11.08 -9.72 -28.26
C VAL A 127 -11.88 -8.47 -27.85
N LEU A 128 -13.17 -8.41 -28.19
CA LEU A 128 -14.06 -7.34 -27.73
C LEU A 128 -14.25 -7.35 -26.20
N SER A 129 -14.32 -8.55 -25.60
CA SER A 129 -14.55 -8.72 -24.17
C SER A 129 -13.29 -8.79 -23.30
N HIS A 130 -12.09 -8.67 -23.89
CA HIS A 130 -10.83 -8.98 -23.21
C HIS A 130 -10.76 -10.42 -22.64
N SER A 131 -11.58 -11.34 -23.15
CA SER A 131 -11.51 -12.77 -22.82
C SER A 131 -10.67 -13.57 -23.83
N SER A 132 -9.84 -12.91 -24.63
CA SER A 132 -8.97 -13.54 -25.64
C SER A 132 -7.75 -14.25 -25.04
N GLY A 133 -7.39 -13.89 -23.80
CA GLY A 133 -6.14 -14.30 -23.17
C GLY A 133 -4.92 -13.48 -23.61
N LEU A 134 -5.06 -12.53 -24.55
CA LEU A 134 -4.00 -11.59 -24.90
C LEU A 134 -3.73 -10.65 -23.72
N PHE A 135 -2.47 -10.39 -23.44
CA PHE A 135 -2.03 -9.70 -22.23
C PHE A 135 -0.87 -8.75 -22.51
N TYR A 136 -0.67 -7.76 -21.65
CA TYR A 136 0.59 -7.02 -21.59
C TYR A 136 1.60 -7.80 -20.74
N PRO A 137 2.87 -7.93 -21.15
CA PRO A 137 3.88 -8.61 -20.34
C PRO A 137 4.03 -7.94 -18.97
N MET A 138 3.82 -8.68 -17.89
CA MET A 138 3.94 -8.15 -16.52
C MET A 138 5.39 -8.10 -16.02
N LYS A 139 6.27 -8.95 -16.55
CA LYS A 139 7.70 -8.96 -16.22
C LYS A 139 8.37 -7.68 -16.75
N GLY A 140 8.82 -6.83 -15.84
CA GLY A 140 9.43 -5.54 -16.18
C GLY A 140 8.42 -4.45 -16.55
N PHE A 141 7.11 -4.66 -16.30
CA PHE A 141 6.10 -3.64 -16.50
C PHE A 141 6.37 -2.44 -15.58
N GLN A 142 6.64 -1.29 -16.18
CA GLN A 142 6.81 -0.04 -15.46
C GLN A 142 5.57 0.82 -15.72
N LEU A 143 4.97 1.36 -14.66
CA LEU A 143 3.75 2.17 -14.75
C LEU A 143 3.91 3.43 -15.61
N ASP A 144 5.14 3.84 -15.89
CA ASP A 144 5.52 4.98 -16.70
C ASP A 144 6.04 4.63 -18.11
N GLN A 145 6.08 3.34 -18.51
CA GLN A 145 6.54 2.92 -19.84
C GLN A 145 5.44 2.20 -20.64
N GLN A 146 5.44 2.41 -21.96
CA GLN A 146 4.59 1.67 -22.90
C GLN A 146 5.28 0.39 -23.38
N SER A 147 4.48 -0.57 -23.84
CA SER A 147 5.01 -1.82 -24.40
C SER A 147 5.88 -1.58 -25.63
N GLU A 148 6.96 -2.35 -25.78
CA GLU A 148 7.79 -2.40 -26.99
C GLU A 148 6.96 -2.75 -28.23
N ALA A 149 5.86 -3.50 -28.08
CA ALA A 149 4.97 -3.80 -29.20
C ALA A 149 4.39 -2.52 -29.84
N TYR A 150 4.31 -1.43 -29.07
CA TYR A 150 3.86 -0.13 -29.55
C TYR A 150 4.99 0.74 -30.13
N ALA A 151 6.21 0.23 -30.20
CA ALA A 151 7.29 0.89 -30.91
C ALA A 151 6.97 1.01 -32.40
N ALA A 152 7.46 2.10 -33.00
CA ALA A 152 7.09 2.50 -34.35
C ALA A 152 7.54 1.49 -35.42
N SER A 153 6.58 0.80 -36.04
CA SER A 153 6.79 0.26 -37.38
C SER A 153 6.77 1.41 -38.38
N HIS A 154 7.91 1.69 -39.00
CA HIS A 154 8.00 2.64 -40.12
C HIS A 154 7.72 1.95 -41.46
N ASP A 155 7.46 0.65 -41.45
CA ASP A 155 7.20 -0.12 -42.65
C ASP A 155 5.74 0.03 -43.10
N ARG A 156 5.52 0.85 -44.12
CA ARG A 156 4.20 1.04 -44.73
C ARG A 156 3.71 -0.17 -45.53
N LYS A 157 4.59 -1.11 -45.89
CA LYS A 157 4.23 -2.35 -46.59
C LYS A 157 3.77 -3.41 -45.62
N ASP A 158 4.37 -3.45 -44.43
CA ASP A 158 3.96 -4.31 -43.33
C ASP A 158 3.77 -3.53 -42.01
N PRO A 159 2.68 -2.74 -41.90
CA PRO A 159 2.45 -1.91 -40.72
C PRO A 159 2.33 -2.70 -39.41
N ILE A 160 1.72 -3.89 -39.45
CA ILE A 160 1.40 -4.67 -38.25
C ILE A 160 2.42 -5.78 -37.96
N GLY A 161 3.29 -6.13 -38.90
CA GLY A 161 4.22 -7.27 -38.75
C GLY A 161 5.18 -7.12 -37.59
N HIS A 162 5.70 -5.91 -37.33
CA HIS A 162 6.53 -5.66 -36.15
C HIS A 162 5.75 -5.96 -34.86
N PHE A 163 4.53 -5.41 -34.75
CA PHE A 163 3.66 -5.65 -33.60
C PHE A 163 3.43 -7.14 -33.37
N LEU A 164 3.03 -7.87 -34.42
CA LEU A 164 2.78 -9.31 -34.37
C LEU A 164 4.04 -10.10 -34.00
N SER A 165 5.20 -9.70 -34.51
CA SER A 165 6.50 -10.29 -34.17
C SER A 165 6.85 -10.08 -32.70
N VAL A 166 6.63 -8.89 -32.15
CA VAL A 166 6.93 -8.58 -30.74
C VAL A 166 6.01 -9.37 -29.81
N ILE A 167 4.70 -9.38 -30.06
CA ILE A 167 3.78 -10.11 -29.18
C ILE A 167 3.96 -11.64 -29.28
N LYS A 168 4.39 -12.16 -30.43
CA LYS A 168 4.75 -13.58 -30.59
C LYS A 168 6.04 -13.92 -29.85
N GLY A 169 7.03 -13.03 -29.92
CA GLY A 169 8.39 -13.29 -29.47
C GLY A 169 8.99 -14.53 -30.15
N ASN A 170 9.68 -15.37 -29.37
CA ASN A 170 10.33 -16.59 -29.86
C ASN A 170 9.43 -17.84 -29.81
N LEU A 171 8.13 -17.68 -29.55
CA LEU A 171 7.20 -18.81 -29.41
C LEU A 171 6.70 -19.30 -30.78
N PRO A 172 6.28 -20.58 -30.89
CA PRO A 172 5.76 -21.11 -32.15
C PRO A 172 4.41 -20.51 -32.56
N GLY A 173 3.69 -19.87 -31.65
CA GLY A 173 2.41 -19.20 -31.87
C GLY A 173 2.25 -17.98 -30.97
N ILE A 174 1.18 -17.20 -31.17
CA ILE A 174 0.88 -16.03 -30.33
C ILE A 174 0.54 -16.50 -28.91
N PRO A 175 1.25 -16.00 -27.88
CA PRO A 175 0.99 -16.39 -26.50
C PRO A 175 -0.31 -15.78 -25.97
N ILE A 176 -1.04 -16.59 -25.21
CA ILE A 176 -2.24 -16.21 -24.44
C ILE A 176 -2.19 -16.84 -23.05
N LEU A 177 -2.83 -16.21 -22.06
CA LEU A 177 -2.82 -16.68 -20.67
C LEU A 177 -3.74 -17.87 -20.39
N PHE A 178 -4.81 -18.00 -21.15
CA PHE A 178 -5.86 -18.99 -20.97
C PHE A 178 -6.59 -19.19 -22.30
N GLU A 179 -7.41 -20.23 -22.41
CA GLU A 179 -8.16 -20.48 -23.65
C GLU A 179 -9.20 -19.35 -23.88
N PRO A 180 -9.35 -18.86 -25.12
CA PRO A 180 -10.28 -17.77 -25.41
C PRO A 180 -11.70 -18.05 -24.88
N GLY A 181 -12.21 -17.15 -24.04
CA GLY A 181 -13.53 -17.23 -23.41
C GLY A 181 -13.53 -17.71 -21.96
N GLU A 182 -12.43 -18.26 -21.45
CA GLU A 182 -12.41 -18.84 -20.09
C GLU A 182 -12.27 -17.81 -18.97
N ASN A 183 -11.51 -16.73 -19.21
CA ASN A 183 -11.15 -15.75 -18.18
C ASN A 183 -10.97 -14.32 -18.77
N PHE A 184 -10.42 -13.38 -18.01
CA PHE A 184 -10.17 -11.99 -18.41
C PHE A 184 -8.68 -11.64 -18.38
N ALA A 185 -8.18 -11.00 -19.43
CA ALA A 185 -6.83 -10.46 -19.52
C ALA A 185 -6.84 -9.07 -20.17
N TYR A 186 -6.35 -8.07 -19.44
CA TYR A 186 -6.13 -6.76 -20.01
C TYR A 186 -4.85 -6.76 -20.86
N GLY A 187 -4.93 -6.24 -22.09
CA GLY A 187 -3.87 -6.42 -23.07
C GLY A 187 -4.20 -5.88 -24.46
N TYR A 188 -3.52 -6.44 -25.45
CA TYR A 188 -3.53 -6.03 -26.87
C TYR A 188 -4.86 -6.24 -27.63
N SER A 189 -5.90 -6.77 -27.00
CA SER A 189 -7.14 -7.19 -27.68
C SER A 189 -7.76 -6.09 -28.55
N SER A 190 -7.81 -4.85 -28.07
CA SER A 190 -8.39 -3.74 -28.84
C SER A 190 -7.56 -3.32 -30.05
N ASP A 191 -6.23 -3.51 -30.00
CA ASP A 191 -5.37 -3.27 -31.16
C ASP A 191 -5.68 -4.30 -32.26
N ILE A 192 -5.86 -5.57 -31.87
CA ILE A 192 -6.30 -6.64 -32.77
C ILE A 192 -7.68 -6.35 -33.38
N VAL A 193 -8.62 -5.81 -32.60
CA VAL A 193 -9.93 -5.35 -33.13
C VAL A 193 -9.72 -4.28 -34.21
N GLY A 194 -8.82 -3.32 -33.99
CA GLY A 194 -8.47 -2.30 -34.99
C GLY A 194 -7.95 -2.91 -36.28
N PHE A 195 -7.00 -3.84 -36.20
CA PHE A 195 -6.44 -4.50 -37.38
C PHE A 195 -7.48 -5.33 -38.15
N VAL A 196 -8.42 -5.98 -37.44
CA VAL A 196 -9.55 -6.67 -38.09
C VAL A 196 -10.44 -5.69 -38.86
N VAL A 197 -10.73 -4.50 -38.31
CA VAL A 197 -11.49 -3.45 -39.02
C VAL A 197 -10.75 -3.03 -40.29
N GLU A 198 -9.44 -2.82 -40.23
CA GLU A 198 -8.65 -2.44 -41.41
C GLU A 198 -8.70 -3.53 -42.50
N LYS A 199 -8.47 -4.80 -42.11
CA LYS A 199 -8.49 -5.92 -43.05
C LYS A 199 -9.87 -6.18 -43.64
N ALA A 200 -10.93 -6.06 -42.84
CA ALA A 200 -12.30 -6.27 -43.29
C ALA A 200 -12.82 -5.18 -44.23
N THR A 201 -12.27 -3.97 -44.15
CA THR A 201 -12.73 -2.81 -44.93
C THR A 201 -11.78 -2.42 -46.07
N GLY A 202 -10.52 -2.84 -45.99
CA GLY A 202 -9.45 -2.37 -46.87
C GLY A 202 -9.06 -0.90 -46.64
N GLN A 203 -9.57 -0.28 -45.57
CA GLN A 203 -9.23 1.09 -45.17
C GLN A 203 -8.22 1.06 -44.02
N SER A 204 -7.45 2.13 -43.84
CA SER A 204 -6.76 2.34 -42.58
C SER A 204 -7.76 2.67 -41.47
N LEU A 205 -7.39 2.41 -40.22
CA LEU A 205 -8.27 2.63 -39.07
C LEU A 205 -8.60 4.12 -38.93
N GLU A 206 -7.61 5.01 -39.16
CA GLU A 206 -7.83 6.45 -39.25
C GLU A 206 -8.91 6.80 -40.26
N LYS A 207 -8.81 6.30 -41.50
CA LYS A 207 -9.77 6.62 -42.56
C LYS A 207 -11.18 6.13 -42.19
N TYR A 208 -11.28 4.91 -41.68
CA TYR A 208 -12.56 4.35 -41.28
C TYR A 208 -13.21 5.18 -40.16
N PHE A 209 -12.44 5.60 -39.15
CA PHE A 209 -12.95 6.43 -38.06
C PHE A 209 -13.40 7.80 -38.56
N GLN A 210 -12.62 8.45 -39.42
CA GLN A 210 -13.00 9.74 -40.02
C GLN A 210 -14.34 9.64 -40.75
N GLU A 211 -14.52 8.63 -41.60
CA GLU A 211 -15.72 8.48 -42.44
C GLU A 211 -16.96 8.05 -41.65
N ASN A 212 -16.81 7.12 -40.69
CA ASN A 212 -17.94 6.40 -40.10
C ASN A 212 -18.27 6.79 -38.66
N ILE A 213 -17.38 7.52 -37.97
CA ILE A 213 -17.58 7.91 -36.56
C ILE A 213 -17.36 9.41 -36.38
N PHE A 214 -16.17 9.93 -36.70
CA PHE A 214 -15.80 11.29 -36.35
C PHE A 214 -16.55 12.35 -37.17
N LYS A 215 -16.54 12.26 -38.50
CA LYS A 215 -17.25 13.23 -39.35
C LYS A 215 -18.78 13.21 -39.12
N PRO A 216 -19.45 12.04 -38.98
CA PRO A 216 -20.88 12.00 -38.61
C PRO A 216 -21.19 12.68 -37.27
N LEU A 217 -20.26 12.66 -36.31
CA LEU A 217 -20.43 13.25 -34.98
C LEU A 217 -19.79 14.64 -34.83
N GLY A 218 -19.12 15.15 -35.86
CA GLY A 218 -18.38 16.40 -35.81
C GLY A 218 -17.13 16.37 -34.90
N MET A 219 -16.59 15.20 -34.58
CA MET A 219 -15.42 15.06 -33.70
C MET A 219 -14.13 15.39 -34.45
N LYS A 220 -13.22 16.13 -33.80
CA LYS A 220 -11.86 16.43 -34.28
C LYS A 220 -10.86 15.50 -33.60
N ALA A 221 -10.93 14.20 -33.91
CA ALA A 221 -10.03 13.19 -33.38
C ALA A 221 -9.15 12.59 -34.48
N SER A 222 -7.95 12.11 -34.12
CA SER A 222 -7.02 11.46 -35.06
C SER A 222 -6.01 10.58 -34.34
N PHE A 223 -5.49 9.58 -35.04
CA PHE A 223 -4.29 8.82 -34.65
C PHE A 223 -2.99 9.61 -34.88
N TYR A 224 -3.06 10.72 -35.62
CA TYR A 224 -1.90 11.52 -35.96
C TYR A 224 -1.80 12.75 -35.05
N LEU A 225 -0.59 13.04 -34.57
CA LEU A 225 -0.26 14.30 -33.93
C LEU A 225 0.02 15.36 -35.01
N THR A 226 -1.04 15.80 -35.68
CA THR A 226 -0.97 16.87 -36.70
C THR A 226 -0.54 18.20 -36.08
N PRO A 227 -0.06 19.19 -36.87
CA PRO A 227 0.30 20.50 -36.33
C PRO A 227 -0.81 21.16 -35.50
N ASP A 228 -2.07 21.05 -35.94
CA ASP A 228 -3.24 21.57 -35.22
C ASP A 228 -3.51 20.83 -33.91
N ILE A 229 -3.40 19.49 -33.88
CA ILE A 229 -3.57 18.73 -32.64
C ILE A 229 -2.44 19.04 -31.67
N LYS A 230 -1.20 19.18 -32.16
CA LYS A 230 -0.02 19.51 -31.35
C LYS A 230 -0.13 20.88 -30.70
N GLU A 231 -0.65 21.87 -31.41
CA GLU A 231 -0.86 23.23 -30.86
C GLU A 231 -1.90 23.26 -29.74
N ARG A 232 -2.90 22.37 -29.81
CA ARG A 232 -3.98 22.27 -28.83
C ARG A 232 -3.74 21.19 -27.76
N LEU A 233 -2.62 20.49 -27.80
CA LEU A 233 -2.35 19.34 -26.95
C LEU A 233 -2.14 19.79 -25.49
N VAL A 234 -2.81 19.10 -24.57
CA VAL A 234 -2.45 19.14 -23.16
C VAL A 234 -1.27 18.18 -22.97
N ASP A 235 -0.13 18.73 -22.58
CA ASP A 235 1.09 17.97 -22.39
C ASP A 235 0.97 17.06 -21.16
N LEU A 236 1.68 15.93 -21.25
CA LEU A 236 1.85 15.05 -20.10
C LEU A 236 2.54 15.80 -18.95
N THR A 237 2.19 15.42 -17.73
CA THR A 237 2.79 15.84 -16.48
C THR A 237 3.25 14.60 -15.75
N TYR A 238 4.50 14.59 -15.31
CA TYR A 238 5.03 13.49 -14.51
C TYR A 238 4.78 13.72 -13.03
N ARG A 239 4.38 12.68 -12.32
CA ARG A 239 4.21 12.66 -10.87
C ARG A 239 5.34 11.87 -10.23
N ARG A 240 6.07 12.53 -9.33
CA ARG A 240 7.13 11.93 -8.50
C ARG A 240 6.78 12.12 -7.03
N GLY A 241 6.08 11.14 -6.46
CA GLY A 241 5.41 11.29 -5.16
C GLY A 241 4.35 12.39 -5.21
N ASP A 242 4.39 13.35 -4.28
CA ASP A 242 3.45 14.47 -4.25
C ASP A 242 3.79 15.61 -5.23
N LYS A 243 4.95 15.55 -5.91
CA LYS A 243 5.39 16.59 -6.84
C LYS A 243 4.92 16.29 -8.26
N LEU A 244 4.50 17.36 -8.95
CA LEU A 244 4.21 17.37 -10.38
C LEU A 244 5.30 18.14 -11.11
N GLU A 245 5.69 17.66 -12.29
CA GLU A 245 6.64 18.31 -13.19
C GLU A 245 6.22 18.15 -14.65
N PRO A 246 6.50 19.12 -15.54
CA PRO A 246 6.24 18.95 -16.97
C PRO A 246 6.92 17.70 -17.53
N TRP A 247 6.27 17.01 -18.46
CA TRP A 247 6.86 15.85 -19.11
C TRP A 247 7.99 16.26 -20.05
N ALA A 248 9.23 16.03 -19.62
CA ALA A 248 10.43 16.31 -20.40
C ALA A 248 10.90 15.09 -21.22
N GLY A 249 9.98 14.29 -21.76
CA GLY A 249 10.31 13.07 -22.53
C GLY A 249 10.95 11.98 -21.67
N GLN A 250 10.46 11.81 -20.44
CA GLN A 250 11.11 10.93 -19.46
C GLN A 250 11.01 9.44 -19.84
N THR A 251 10.02 9.06 -20.65
CA THR A 251 9.91 7.71 -21.24
C THR A 251 9.47 7.78 -22.70
N THR A 252 9.69 6.66 -23.41
CA THR A 252 9.28 6.51 -24.81
C THR A 252 7.76 6.33 -24.91
N LEU A 253 7.13 7.16 -25.73
CA LEU A 253 5.73 7.03 -26.11
C LEU A 253 5.61 6.37 -27.48
N ILE A 254 4.38 6.08 -27.89
CA ILE A 254 4.08 5.56 -29.22
C ILE A 254 4.37 6.62 -30.29
N GLU A 255 4.79 6.23 -31.49
CA GLU A 255 5.00 7.17 -32.59
C GLU A 255 3.66 7.69 -33.11
N GLN A 256 3.56 9.00 -33.26
CA GLN A 256 2.33 9.71 -33.63
C GLN A 256 2.57 10.79 -34.69
N ASP A 257 3.82 10.98 -35.14
CA ASP A 257 4.15 11.85 -36.27
C ASP A 257 3.42 11.35 -37.54
N PRO A 258 2.57 12.19 -38.18
CA PRO A 258 1.83 11.81 -39.37
C PRO A 258 2.70 11.26 -40.52
N SER A 259 3.96 11.67 -40.60
CA SER A 259 4.91 11.22 -41.63
C SER A 259 5.45 9.82 -41.36
N LYS A 260 5.44 9.36 -40.11
CA LYS A 260 6.08 8.11 -39.67
C LYS A 260 5.10 7.02 -39.27
N VAL A 261 3.92 7.39 -38.78
CA VAL A 261 2.88 6.43 -38.38
C VAL A 261 2.46 5.59 -39.59
N ALA A 262 2.85 4.32 -39.59
CA ALA A 262 2.36 3.32 -40.53
C ALA A 262 1.25 2.46 -39.91
N CYS A 263 1.27 2.25 -38.59
CA CYS A 263 0.37 1.36 -37.87
C CYS A 263 -0.55 2.14 -36.90
N HIS A 264 -1.87 1.99 -37.03
CA HIS A 264 -2.86 2.66 -36.18
C HIS A 264 -3.22 1.80 -34.98
N MET A 265 -2.67 2.13 -33.81
CA MET A 265 -2.90 1.37 -32.56
C MET A 265 -4.26 1.67 -31.95
N GLY A 266 -5.28 0.90 -32.32
CA GLY A 266 -6.68 1.11 -31.88
C GLY A 266 -6.90 1.10 -30.37
N GLY A 267 -5.98 0.52 -29.59
CA GLY A 267 -6.06 0.46 -28.14
C GLY A 267 -5.51 1.68 -27.40
N VAL A 268 -4.63 2.47 -28.03
CA VAL A 268 -3.84 3.51 -27.36
C VAL A 268 -3.62 4.79 -28.18
N GLY A 269 -3.86 4.77 -29.49
CA GLY A 269 -3.29 5.75 -30.43
C GLY A 269 -4.02 7.09 -30.61
N LEU A 270 -5.23 7.26 -30.08
CA LEU A 270 -6.07 8.42 -30.44
C LEU A 270 -5.82 9.67 -29.59
N TYR A 271 -5.86 10.82 -30.26
CA TYR A 271 -6.08 12.13 -29.66
C TYR A 271 -7.51 12.61 -29.94
N ALA A 272 -8.16 13.18 -28.92
CA ALA A 272 -9.47 13.80 -29.04
C ALA A 272 -9.62 14.92 -27.99
N SER A 273 -10.49 15.90 -28.24
CA SER A 273 -10.97 16.74 -27.15
C SER A 273 -11.94 15.95 -26.28
N LEU A 274 -11.94 16.20 -24.97
CA LEU A 274 -12.91 15.56 -24.08
C LEU A 274 -14.33 16.10 -24.29
N LYS A 275 -14.47 17.29 -24.88
CA LYS A 275 -15.77 17.80 -25.35
C LYS A 275 -16.36 16.94 -26.46
N ASP A 276 -15.56 16.57 -27.44
CA ASP A 276 -15.96 15.67 -28.53
C ASP A 276 -16.29 14.28 -27.98
N TYR A 277 -15.47 13.77 -27.04
CA TYR A 277 -15.74 12.50 -26.38
C TYR A 277 -17.06 12.53 -25.59
N LEU A 278 -17.37 13.63 -24.89
CA LEU A 278 -18.67 13.81 -24.22
C LEU A 278 -19.83 13.81 -25.23
N GLY A 279 -19.61 14.39 -26.42
CA GLY A 279 -20.54 14.33 -27.55
C GLY A 279 -20.81 12.90 -28.01
N LEU A 280 -19.77 12.07 -28.16
CA LEU A 280 -19.91 10.65 -28.44
C LEU A 280 -20.74 9.94 -27.35
N LEU A 281 -20.45 10.17 -26.07
CA LEU A 281 -21.21 9.57 -24.96
C LEU A 281 -22.69 9.98 -24.99
N ARG A 282 -22.99 11.26 -25.26
CA ARG A 282 -24.37 11.76 -25.45
C ARG A 282 -25.05 11.05 -26.61
N HIS A 283 -24.36 10.89 -27.74
CA HIS A 283 -24.92 10.22 -28.92
C HIS A 283 -25.29 8.77 -28.62
N LEU A 284 -24.45 8.02 -27.90
CA LEU A 284 -24.80 6.65 -27.49
C LEU A 284 -26.02 6.61 -26.57
N LEU A 285 -26.13 7.54 -25.61
CA LEU A 285 -27.33 7.66 -24.78
C LEU A 285 -28.58 7.96 -25.63
N GLN A 286 -28.44 8.79 -26.67
CA GLN A 286 -29.52 9.12 -27.60
C GLN A 286 -29.94 7.95 -28.47
N ILE A 287 -29.00 7.14 -28.97
CA ILE A 287 -29.31 5.90 -29.69
C ILE A 287 -30.12 4.98 -28.77
N ARG A 288 -29.65 4.77 -27.54
CA ARG A 288 -30.31 3.89 -26.56
C ARG A 288 -31.71 4.35 -26.18
N ALA A 289 -31.95 5.66 -26.19
CA ALA A 289 -33.23 6.29 -25.92
C ALA A 289 -34.14 6.39 -27.16
N GLY A 290 -33.70 5.96 -28.34
CA GLY A 290 -34.44 6.11 -29.60
C GLY A 290 -34.57 7.56 -30.07
N LYS A 291 -33.65 8.44 -29.66
CA LYS A 291 -33.66 9.88 -29.96
C LYS A 291 -32.56 10.34 -30.93
N ALA A 292 -31.61 9.47 -31.27
CA ALA A 292 -30.54 9.83 -32.21
C ALA A 292 -31.11 10.03 -33.63
N SER A 293 -30.87 11.20 -34.23
CA SER A 293 -31.34 11.48 -35.60
C SER A 293 -30.59 10.68 -36.66
N ASN A 294 -29.27 10.50 -36.47
CA ASN A 294 -28.39 9.72 -37.35
C ASN A 294 -27.56 8.74 -36.50
N PRO A 295 -28.14 7.62 -36.05
CA PRO A 295 -27.44 6.66 -35.21
C PRO A 295 -26.22 6.08 -35.97
N ILE A 296 -25.06 6.02 -35.30
CA ILE A 296 -23.83 5.46 -35.92
C ILE A 296 -23.82 3.93 -35.93
N LEU A 297 -24.70 3.29 -35.15
CA LEU A 297 -25.03 1.87 -35.16
C LEU A 297 -26.45 1.69 -34.59
N SER A 298 -27.04 0.52 -34.83
CA SER A 298 -28.35 0.14 -34.32
C SER A 298 -28.41 0.10 -32.79
N SER A 299 -29.61 0.29 -32.23
CA SER A 299 -29.81 0.21 -30.78
C SER A 299 -29.62 -1.22 -30.27
N GLU A 300 -29.86 -2.23 -31.11
CA GLU A 300 -29.68 -3.64 -30.83
C GLU A 300 -28.20 -3.96 -30.60
N ILE A 301 -27.32 -3.50 -31.51
CA ILE A 301 -25.88 -3.70 -31.37
C ILE A 301 -25.32 -2.87 -30.21
N LEU A 302 -25.81 -1.63 -30.02
CA LEU A 302 -25.38 -0.80 -28.90
C LEU A 302 -25.68 -1.45 -27.54
N GLN A 303 -26.80 -2.16 -27.42
CA GLN A 303 -27.16 -2.83 -26.17
C GLN A 303 -26.07 -3.82 -25.70
N THR A 304 -25.29 -4.39 -26.60
CA THR A 304 -24.21 -5.34 -26.25
C THR A 304 -23.10 -4.70 -25.40
N ILE A 305 -22.90 -3.37 -25.49
CA ILE A 305 -21.93 -2.62 -24.68
C ILE A 305 -22.40 -2.51 -23.21
N PHE A 306 -23.68 -2.75 -22.94
CA PHE A 306 -24.27 -2.67 -21.60
C PHE A 306 -24.63 -4.05 -21.02
N GLU A 307 -24.24 -5.14 -21.70
CA GLU A 307 -24.47 -6.51 -21.23
C GLU A 307 -23.17 -7.18 -20.77
N PRO A 308 -23.17 -7.83 -19.59
CA PRO A 308 -22.07 -8.66 -19.14
C PRO A 308 -21.72 -9.79 -20.12
N SER A 309 -20.42 -10.05 -20.31
CA SER A 309 -19.93 -11.09 -21.22
C SER A 309 -18.89 -12.04 -20.61
N LEU A 310 -18.40 -11.79 -19.40
CA LEU A 310 -17.38 -12.62 -18.77
C LEU A 310 -17.98 -13.78 -17.99
N THR A 311 -17.20 -14.86 -17.90
CA THR A 311 -17.40 -15.94 -16.93
C THR A 311 -17.22 -15.42 -15.50
N GLU A 312 -17.58 -16.24 -14.50
CA GLU A 312 -17.31 -15.90 -13.09
C GLU A 312 -15.81 -15.72 -12.82
N ALA A 313 -14.97 -16.62 -13.37
CA ALA A 313 -13.52 -16.48 -13.31
C ALA A 313 -13.03 -15.17 -13.94
N GLY A 314 -13.54 -14.83 -15.12
CA GLY A 314 -13.26 -13.56 -15.79
C GLY A 314 -13.65 -12.34 -14.95
N SER A 315 -14.82 -12.39 -14.32
CA SER A 315 -15.29 -11.35 -13.38
C SER A 315 -14.31 -11.16 -12.22
N GLN A 316 -13.88 -12.25 -11.60
CA GLN A 316 -12.93 -12.23 -10.48
C GLN A 316 -11.54 -11.73 -10.91
N SER A 317 -11.06 -12.08 -12.11
CA SER A 317 -9.80 -11.55 -12.64
C SER A 317 -9.88 -10.06 -13.00
N LEU A 318 -11.03 -9.57 -13.45
CA LEU A 318 -11.25 -8.14 -13.67
C LEU A 318 -11.24 -7.34 -12.36
N ASP A 319 -11.74 -7.90 -11.26
CA ASP A 319 -11.75 -7.23 -9.94
C ASP A 319 -10.33 -6.78 -9.52
N PHE A 320 -9.26 -7.50 -9.92
CA PHE A 320 -7.88 -7.10 -9.68
C PHE A 320 -7.48 -5.81 -10.42
N ILE A 321 -7.72 -5.75 -11.73
CA ILE A 321 -7.41 -4.56 -12.55
C ILE A 321 -8.28 -3.37 -12.14
N GLN A 322 -9.54 -3.61 -11.78
CA GLN A 322 -10.39 -2.56 -11.21
C GLN A 322 -9.93 -2.09 -9.84
N GLY A 323 -9.33 -2.97 -9.03
CA GLY A 323 -8.77 -2.62 -7.71
C GLY A 323 -7.69 -1.54 -7.77
N MET A 324 -7.07 -1.33 -8.94
CA MET A 324 -6.13 -0.24 -9.20
C MET A 324 -6.82 1.12 -9.34
N ASP A 325 -8.09 1.17 -9.74
CA ASP A 325 -8.87 2.41 -9.89
C ASP A 325 -9.92 2.53 -8.77
N SER A 326 -9.66 3.43 -7.81
CA SER A 326 -10.58 3.73 -6.71
C SER A 326 -11.93 4.35 -7.12
N THR A 327 -12.13 4.66 -8.40
CA THR A 327 -13.33 5.34 -8.91
C THR A 327 -14.44 4.39 -9.36
N ILE A 328 -14.27 3.07 -9.29
CA ILE A 328 -15.28 2.06 -9.67
C ILE A 328 -15.43 1.00 -8.55
N PRO A 329 -16.64 0.51 -8.23
CA PRO A 329 -16.82 -0.59 -7.26
C PRO A 329 -16.16 -1.87 -7.78
N THR A 330 -15.25 -2.43 -6.98
CA THR A 330 -14.37 -3.53 -7.42
C THR A 330 -14.94 -4.92 -7.24
N LYS A 331 -16.14 -5.11 -6.66
CA LYS A 331 -16.68 -6.44 -6.36
C LYS A 331 -17.74 -6.83 -7.38
N GLY A 332 -17.47 -7.91 -8.11
CA GLY A 332 -18.39 -8.45 -9.11
C GLY A 332 -18.47 -7.59 -10.36
N ALA A 333 -17.38 -6.90 -10.71
CA ALA A 333 -17.32 -6.15 -11.96
C ALA A 333 -17.43 -7.07 -13.17
N GLN A 334 -18.01 -6.56 -14.24
CA GLN A 334 -18.14 -7.30 -15.50
C GLN A 334 -17.49 -6.53 -16.63
N TRP A 335 -17.31 -7.21 -17.76
CA TRP A 335 -16.88 -6.58 -19.01
C TRP A 335 -17.90 -6.91 -20.10
N SER A 336 -18.15 -5.95 -20.97
CA SER A 336 -19.07 -6.04 -22.11
C SER A 336 -18.32 -6.24 -23.42
N THR A 337 -18.94 -6.00 -24.57
CA THR A 337 -18.21 -5.95 -25.84
C THR A 337 -17.24 -4.77 -25.97
N ALA A 338 -17.23 -3.80 -25.05
CA ALA A 338 -16.35 -2.64 -25.16
C ALA A 338 -15.80 -2.07 -23.85
N LEU A 339 -16.49 -2.29 -22.74
CA LEU A 339 -16.26 -1.54 -21.50
C LEU A 339 -16.47 -2.39 -20.26
N SER A 340 -15.86 -1.95 -19.17
CA SER A 340 -16.16 -2.47 -17.86
C SER A 340 -17.54 -1.99 -17.38
N LEU A 341 -18.23 -2.83 -16.61
CA LEU A 341 -19.60 -2.67 -16.14
C LEU A 341 -19.69 -2.88 -14.64
N ILE A 342 -20.46 -2.04 -13.95
CA ILE A 342 -20.91 -2.33 -12.58
C ILE A 342 -22.16 -3.21 -12.60
N THR A 343 -22.17 -4.26 -11.78
CA THR A 343 -23.27 -5.25 -11.76
C THR A 343 -24.31 -5.00 -10.67
N SER A 344 -24.08 -3.98 -9.83
CA SER A 344 -24.98 -3.53 -8.79
C SER A 344 -25.16 -2.01 -8.85
N ASP A 345 -26.26 -1.53 -8.28
CA ASP A 345 -26.45 -0.10 -8.07
C ASP A 345 -25.39 0.41 -7.09
N TRP A 346 -24.78 1.55 -7.40
CA TRP A 346 -23.89 2.27 -6.51
C TRP A 346 -24.67 3.41 -5.84
N PRO A 347 -25.12 3.25 -4.58
CA PRO A 347 -26.01 4.20 -3.93
C PRO A 347 -25.41 5.62 -3.91
N GLY A 348 -26.23 6.60 -4.28
CA GLY A 348 -25.82 8.00 -4.39
C GLY A 348 -24.91 8.32 -5.58
N ARG A 349 -24.60 7.35 -6.45
CA ARG A 349 -23.72 7.53 -7.62
C ARG A 349 -24.34 7.03 -8.93
N ARG A 350 -24.13 5.76 -9.28
CA ARG A 350 -24.37 5.20 -10.63
C ARG A 350 -25.26 3.97 -10.55
N LYS A 351 -26.05 3.69 -11.58
CA LYS A 351 -26.91 2.50 -11.61
C LYS A 351 -26.20 1.27 -12.18
N LYS A 352 -26.71 0.08 -11.83
CA LYS A 352 -26.30 -1.19 -12.45
C LYS A 352 -26.26 -1.05 -13.98
N ARG A 353 -25.29 -1.69 -14.63
CA ARG A 353 -24.96 -1.58 -16.07
C ARG A 353 -24.39 -0.24 -16.52
N THR A 354 -24.00 0.64 -15.59
CA THR A 354 -23.14 1.77 -15.96
C THR A 354 -21.83 1.23 -16.50
N ALA A 355 -21.48 1.66 -17.72
CA ALA A 355 -20.23 1.31 -18.35
C ALA A 355 -19.19 2.41 -18.15
N SER A 356 -17.93 2.05 -17.95
CA SER A 356 -16.85 2.99 -17.70
C SER A 356 -15.49 2.42 -18.05
N TRP A 357 -14.54 3.30 -18.33
CA TRP A 357 -13.13 2.96 -18.42
C TRP A 357 -12.24 4.17 -18.11
N TRP A 358 -10.96 3.90 -17.84
CA TRP A 358 -9.94 4.90 -17.56
C TRP A 358 -8.73 4.72 -18.49
N GLY A 359 -8.01 5.82 -18.67
CA GLY A 359 -6.87 5.93 -19.57
C GLY A 359 -5.56 6.07 -18.84
N TRP A 360 -4.48 5.61 -19.47
CA TRP A 360 -3.13 5.66 -18.90
C TRP A 360 -2.69 7.07 -18.51
N ALA A 361 -3.09 8.08 -19.28
CA ALA A 361 -2.83 9.48 -18.96
C ALA A 361 -3.90 10.13 -18.05
N HIS A 362 -4.64 9.36 -17.23
CA HIS A 362 -5.69 9.85 -16.31
C HIS A 362 -6.89 10.54 -16.98
N THR A 363 -7.35 10.00 -18.11
CA THR A 363 -8.67 10.32 -18.68
C THR A 363 -9.68 9.27 -18.22
N ILE A 364 -10.83 9.65 -17.66
CA ILE A 364 -11.85 8.73 -17.11
C ILE A 364 -13.22 9.08 -17.67
N PHE A 365 -14.07 8.10 -17.94
CA PHE A 365 -15.47 8.36 -18.29
C PHE A 365 -16.42 7.29 -17.75
N PHE A 366 -17.71 7.64 -17.71
CA PHE A 366 -18.79 6.66 -17.56
C PHE A 366 -20.01 7.03 -18.41
N ILE A 367 -20.82 6.02 -18.70
CA ILE A 367 -22.11 6.13 -19.37
C ILE A 367 -23.11 5.24 -18.64
N ASP A 368 -24.12 5.86 -18.01
CA ASP A 368 -25.19 5.19 -17.28
C ASP A 368 -26.46 5.19 -18.14
N PRO A 369 -26.77 4.06 -18.80
CA PRO A 369 -27.93 3.98 -19.69
C PRO A 369 -29.26 4.02 -18.92
N THR A 370 -29.25 3.75 -17.61
CA THR A 370 -30.46 3.71 -16.78
C THR A 370 -30.89 5.10 -16.37
N THR A 371 -29.93 5.94 -15.96
CA THR A 371 -30.21 7.35 -15.59
C THR A 371 -30.19 8.29 -16.78
N GLY A 372 -29.63 7.85 -17.90
CA GLY A 372 -29.44 8.68 -19.09
C GLY A 372 -28.38 9.75 -18.89
N VAL A 373 -27.36 9.48 -18.07
CA VAL A 373 -26.28 10.41 -17.72
C VAL A 373 -24.94 9.81 -18.10
N ALA A 374 -24.07 10.63 -18.69
CA ALA A 374 -22.68 10.29 -18.92
C ALA A 374 -21.77 11.43 -18.48
N ALA A 375 -20.52 11.11 -18.15
CA ALA A 375 -19.52 12.12 -17.81
C ALA A 375 -18.14 11.69 -18.28
N VAL A 376 -17.29 12.68 -18.51
CA VAL A 376 -15.88 12.52 -18.82
C VAL A 376 -15.08 13.48 -17.95
N PHE A 377 -13.95 13.00 -17.46
CA PHE A 377 -12.93 13.77 -16.78
C PHE A 377 -11.61 13.48 -17.47
N GLY A 378 -10.73 14.45 -17.58
CA GLY A 378 -9.36 14.12 -17.92
C GLY A 378 -8.37 15.18 -17.51
N THR A 379 -7.22 14.65 -17.12
CA THR A 379 -5.96 15.35 -16.98
C THR A 379 -4.95 14.60 -17.87
N GLN A 380 -3.67 14.95 -17.83
CA GLN A 380 -2.59 14.26 -18.53
C GLN A 380 -1.46 13.97 -17.54
N VAL A 381 -1.71 13.16 -16.52
CA VAL A 381 -0.73 12.83 -15.46
C VAL A 381 -0.28 11.38 -15.61
N ILE A 382 1.03 11.14 -15.48
CA ILE A 382 1.63 9.81 -15.44
C ILE A 382 2.66 9.73 -14.29
N PRO A 383 2.92 8.56 -13.68
CA PRO A 383 2.22 7.27 -13.88
C PRO A 383 0.74 7.34 -13.48
N THR A 384 -0.08 6.44 -14.05
CA THR A 384 -1.55 6.40 -13.82
C THR A 384 -1.93 6.02 -12.39
N LEU A 385 -1.00 5.42 -11.64
CA LEU A 385 -1.18 5.00 -10.25
C LEU A 385 -0.06 5.62 -9.43
N ASP A 386 -0.39 6.07 -8.21
CA ASP A 386 0.60 6.61 -7.29
C ASP A 386 1.56 5.49 -6.86
N GLN A 387 2.83 5.61 -7.23
CA GLN A 387 3.85 4.55 -7.10
C GLN A 387 4.20 4.18 -5.64
N ASN A 388 3.62 4.85 -4.63
CA ASN A 388 3.97 4.64 -3.22
C ASN A 388 2.79 4.29 -2.30
N MET A 389 1.61 3.97 -2.83
CA MET A 389 0.49 3.54 -1.98
C MET A 389 0.37 2.02 -1.97
N ALA A 390 0.86 1.39 -0.90
CA ALA A 390 0.36 0.07 -0.54
C ALA A 390 -1.15 0.16 -0.30
N ILE A 391 -1.93 -0.43 -1.21
CA ILE A 391 -3.38 -0.49 -1.12
C ILE A 391 -3.74 -1.87 -0.61
N LEU A 392 -4.35 -1.95 0.57
CA LEU A 392 -5.01 -3.17 0.99
C LEU A 392 -6.24 -3.38 0.12
N THR A 393 -6.24 -4.46 -0.66
CA THR A 393 -7.35 -4.83 -1.53
C THR A 393 -8.59 -5.21 -0.71
N ASN A 394 -9.77 -5.14 -1.32
CA ASN A 394 -11.00 -5.59 -0.66
C ASN A 394 -10.96 -7.08 -0.30
N SER A 395 -10.37 -7.93 -1.17
CA SER A 395 -10.14 -9.36 -0.88
C SER A 395 -9.14 -9.56 0.25
N GLY A 396 -8.08 -8.74 0.31
CA GLY A 396 -7.13 -8.73 1.43
C GLY A 396 -7.80 -8.37 2.75
N LYS A 397 -8.66 -7.35 2.75
CA LYS A 397 -9.47 -6.99 3.93
C LYS A 397 -10.41 -8.14 4.35
N GLU A 398 -11.13 -8.74 3.40
CA GLU A 398 -12.01 -9.88 3.67
C GLU A 398 -11.23 -11.09 4.22
N ALA A 399 -10.01 -11.35 3.72
CA ALA A 399 -9.14 -12.39 4.25
C ALA A 399 -8.70 -12.10 5.70
N LEU A 400 -8.39 -10.86 6.04
CA LEU A 400 -8.08 -10.45 7.42
C LEU A 400 -9.29 -10.53 8.34
N ASP A 401 -10.49 -10.18 7.85
CA ASP A 401 -11.75 -10.31 8.58
C ASP A 401 -12.04 -11.80 8.87
N ASN A 402 -11.86 -12.67 7.87
CA ASN A 402 -12.00 -14.12 8.00
C ASN A 402 -10.99 -14.71 8.98
N LEU A 403 -9.73 -14.24 8.95
CA LEU A 403 -8.73 -14.63 9.92
C LEU A 403 -9.14 -14.23 11.34
N ALA A 404 -9.61 -12.99 11.54
CA ALA A 404 -10.07 -12.53 12.86
C ALA A 404 -11.26 -13.37 13.36
N ALA A 405 -12.23 -13.67 12.48
CA ALA A 405 -13.36 -14.54 12.80
C ALA A 405 -12.89 -15.95 13.22
N LYS A 406 -11.96 -16.55 12.47
CA LYS A 406 -11.34 -17.84 12.81
C LYS A 406 -10.67 -17.80 14.19
N VAL A 407 -9.90 -16.75 14.50
CA VAL A 407 -9.24 -16.63 15.82
C VAL A 407 -10.26 -16.53 16.95
N ILE A 408 -11.36 -15.77 16.75
CA ILE A 408 -12.46 -15.66 17.73
C ILE A 408 -13.16 -17.01 17.95
N GLU A 409 -13.37 -17.78 16.88
CA GLU A 409 -14.00 -19.10 16.94
C GLU A 409 -13.10 -20.13 17.63
N GLU A 410 -11.82 -20.18 17.27
CA GLU A 410 -10.85 -21.13 17.82
C GLU A 410 -10.57 -20.90 19.31
N LYS A 411 -10.68 -19.65 19.80
CA LYS A 411 -10.44 -19.26 21.21
C LYS A 411 -9.10 -19.73 21.77
N LYS A 412 -8.10 -19.90 20.90
CA LYS A 412 -6.78 -20.38 21.30
C LYS A 412 -5.92 -19.29 21.88
N ILE A 413 -6.19 -18.02 21.61
CA ILE A 413 -5.58 -16.86 22.26
C ILE A 413 -6.67 -16.03 22.96
N PRO A 414 -6.33 -15.23 23.99
CA PRO A 414 -7.31 -14.37 24.67
C PRO A 414 -7.65 -13.15 23.79
N GLY A 415 -8.16 -12.07 24.38
CA GLY A 415 -8.44 -10.84 23.66
C GLY A 415 -7.26 -10.36 22.80
N PHE A 416 -7.53 -9.93 21.57
CA PHE A 416 -6.51 -9.57 20.59
C PHE A 416 -6.89 -8.38 19.70
N VAL A 417 -5.88 -7.78 19.06
CA VAL A 417 -5.99 -6.71 18.06
C VAL A 417 -5.14 -7.02 16.83
N PHE A 418 -5.66 -6.70 15.65
CA PHE A 418 -4.91 -6.55 14.40
C PHE A 418 -5.02 -5.10 13.93
N GLY A 419 -3.92 -4.48 13.52
CA GLY A 419 -3.93 -3.14 12.95
C GLY A 419 -2.85 -2.96 11.89
N ALA A 420 -3.16 -2.24 10.82
CA ALA A 420 -2.23 -1.96 9.73
C ALA A 420 -2.48 -0.57 9.12
N THR A 421 -1.40 0.06 8.63
CA THR A 421 -1.42 1.45 8.16
C THR A 421 -0.39 1.67 7.06
N THR A 422 -0.62 2.67 6.21
CA THR A 422 0.44 3.38 5.47
C THR A 422 0.79 4.69 6.18
N ALA A 423 1.72 5.46 5.62
CA ALA A 423 1.95 6.86 6.02
C ALA A 423 0.69 7.72 5.86
N ASP A 424 -0.16 7.44 4.88
CA ASP A 424 -1.28 8.31 4.49
C ASP A 424 -2.58 7.97 5.24
N LYS A 425 -2.86 6.68 5.47
CA LYS A 425 -4.13 6.24 6.06
C LYS A 425 -4.02 4.92 6.82
N GLU A 426 -5.01 4.69 7.66
CA GLU A 426 -5.27 3.36 8.20
C GLU A 426 -5.75 2.43 7.10
N LEU A 427 -5.14 1.26 7.00
CA LEU A 427 -5.57 0.23 6.04
C LEU A 427 -6.58 -0.71 6.68
N TYR A 428 -6.34 -1.10 7.93
CA TYR A 428 -7.14 -2.11 8.62
C TYR A 428 -7.00 -1.97 10.13
N PHE A 429 -8.09 -2.21 10.86
CA PHE A 429 -8.07 -2.37 12.30
C PHE A 429 -9.24 -3.25 12.73
N THR A 430 -8.98 -4.27 13.53
CA THR A 430 -10.01 -5.11 14.15
C THR A 430 -9.56 -5.61 15.51
N ALA A 431 -10.53 -6.03 16.32
CA ALA A 431 -10.31 -6.59 17.64
C ALA A 431 -11.25 -7.77 17.88
N GLY A 432 -10.82 -8.71 18.72
CA GLY A 432 -11.59 -9.91 19.04
C GLY A 432 -11.35 -10.38 20.47
N GLY A 433 -12.29 -11.18 20.98
CA GLY A 433 -12.24 -11.73 22.34
C GLY A 433 -12.67 -10.72 23.43
N TYR A 434 -12.31 -11.03 24.67
CA TYR A 434 -12.74 -10.30 25.87
C TYR A 434 -11.53 -9.71 26.61
N ASN A 435 -11.75 -8.65 27.38
CA ASN A 435 -10.70 -8.01 28.19
C ASN A 435 -10.11 -8.99 29.22
N VAL A 436 -10.94 -9.89 29.76
CA VAL A 436 -10.51 -11.02 30.60
C VAL A 436 -10.90 -12.33 29.92
N VAL A 437 -9.95 -13.24 29.74
CA VAL A 437 -10.20 -14.52 29.08
C VAL A 437 -11.31 -15.30 29.76
N ASN A 438 -12.19 -15.89 28.96
CA ASN A 438 -13.36 -16.66 29.39
C ASN A 438 -14.37 -15.89 30.29
N LYS A 439 -14.35 -14.55 30.29
CA LYS A 439 -15.30 -13.72 31.06
C LYS A 439 -15.99 -12.67 30.17
N PRO A 440 -17.11 -13.00 29.52
CA PRO A 440 -17.84 -12.07 28.64
C PRO A 440 -18.26 -10.76 29.33
N GLU A 441 -18.53 -10.81 30.63
CA GLU A 441 -18.91 -9.66 31.47
C GLU A 441 -17.78 -8.63 31.65
N SER A 442 -16.53 -8.98 31.32
CA SER A 442 -15.39 -8.04 31.33
C SER A 442 -15.38 -7.05 30.18
N GLY A 443 -16.30 -7.20 29.21
CA GLY A 443 -16.32 -6.41 27.98
C GLY A 443 -15.44 -7.00 26.88
N LYS A 444 -15.67 -6.53 25.65
CA LYS A 444 -14.92 -6.96 24.46
C LYS A 444 -13.70 -6.07 24.24
N VAL A 445 -12.62 -6.69 23.78
CA VAL A 445 -11.45 -5.92 23.29
C VAL A 445 -11.89 -5.07 22.11
N ASN A 446 -11.48 -3.80 22.09
CA ASN A 446 -11.81 -2.82 21.07
C ASN A 446 -10.63 -1.83 20.88
N GLU A 447 -10.83 -0.77 20.11
CA GLU A 447 -9.78 0.21 19.78
C GLU A 447 -9.28 1.03 20.99
N ASP A 448 -10.11 1.20 22.01
CA ASP A 448 -9.77 1.89 23.26
C ASP A 448 -9.18 0.93 24.32
N SER A 449 -9.18 -0.38 24.07
CA SER A 449 -8.60 -1.35 25.00
C SER A 449 -7.11 -1.11 25.18
N VAL A 450 -6.68 -1.10 26.44
CA VAL A 450 -5.32 -0.76 26.85
C VAL A 450 -4.53 -2.03 27.16
N PHE A 451 -3.29 -2.07 26.71
CA PHE A 451 -2.37 -3.18 26.89
C PHE A 451 -1.16 -2.73 27.70
N LEU A 452 -0.60 -3.62 28.53
CA LEU A 452 0.78 -3.45 28.95
C LEU A 452 1.65 -3.74 27.72
N ILE A 453 2.17 -2.68 27.09
CA ILE A 453 2.90 -2.82 25.81
C ILE A 453 4.33 -3.35 25.99
N CYS A 454 4.76 -3.52 27.24
CA CYS A 454 6.07 -4.05 27.61
C CYS A 454 7.18 -3.40 26.79
N SER A 455 8.06 -4.19 26.16
CA SER A 455 9.24 -3.75 25.41
C SER A 455 8.95 -2.80 24.25
N GLN A 456 7.71 -2.62 23.79
CA GLN A 456 7.39 -1.56 22.83
C GLN A 456 7.62 -0.16 23.41
N THR A 457 7.62 -0.02 24.75
CA THR A 457 8.02 1.20 25.47
C THR A 457 9.40 1.72 25.02
N LYS A 458 10.30 0.81 24.64
CA LYS A 458 11.68 1.14 24.27
C LYS A 458 11.73 2.14 23.13
N LEU A 459 10.98 1.92 22.05
CA LEU A 459 10.97 2.82 20.89
C LEU A 459 10.63 4.26 21.31
N ILE A 460 9.59 4.43 22.13
CA ILE A 460 9.13 5.74 22.62
C ILE A 460 10.23 6.44 23.44
N VAL A 461 10.91 5.71 24.33
CA VAL A 461 11.97 6.28 25.16
C VAL A 461 13.23 6.61 24.35
N HIS A 462 13.55 5.82 23.32
CA HIS A 462 14.66 6.16 22.42
C HIS A 462 14.35 7.41 21.61
N LEU A 463 13.12 7.58 21.11
CA LEU A 463 12.70 8.81 20.45
C LEU A 463 12.86 10.02 21.37
N ALA A 464 12.48 9.89 22.65
CA ALA A 464 12.68 10.95 23.64
C ALA A 464 14.16 11.31 23.85
N ALA A 465 15.04 10.32 23.94
CA ALA A 465 16.48 10.57 24.03
C ALA A 465 17.05 11.19 22.74
N LEU A 466 16.60 10.74 21.57
CA LEU A 466 17.00 11.30 20.28
C LEU A 466 16.55 12.75 20.11
N GLN A 467 15.37 13.14 20.62
CA GLN A 467 14.97 14.55 20.69
C GLN A 467 15.97 15.39 21.50
N LEU A 468 16.51 14.85 22.60
CA LEU A 468 17.53 15.55 23.40
C LEU A 468 18.88 15.61 22.67
N VAL A 469 19.22 14.61 21.86
CA VAL A 469 20.38 14.64 20.97
C VAL A 469 20.25 15.73 19.91
N GLU A 470 19.09 15.83 19.25
CA GLU A 470 18.80 16.87 18.25
C GLU A 470 18.86 18.29 18.86
N GLN A 471 18.42 18.43 20.11
CA GLN A 471 18.52 19.68 20.87
C GLN A 471 19.95 20.00 21.33
N GLY A 472 20.92 19.10 21.11
CA GLY A 472 22.30 19.25 21.57
C GLY A 472 22.46 19.17 23.10
N ARG A 473 21.45 18.67 23.82
CA ARG A 473 21.46 18.57 25.29
C ARG A 473 22.24 17.36 25.79
N ILE A 474 22.34 16.32 24.97
CA ILE A 474 23.19 15.14 25.17
C ILE A 474 23.83 14.77 23.84
N THR A 475 24.94 14.02 23.89
CA THR A 475 25.63 13.55 22.68
C THR A 475 25.81 12.04 22.71
N LEU A 476 25.88 11.42 21.52
CA LEU A 476 26.13 9.98 21.37
C LEU A 476 27.43 9.51 22.05
N GLU A 477 28.41 10.42 22.18
CA GLU A 477 29.71 10.15 22.78
C GLU A 477 29.77 10.41 24.30
N SER A 478 28.71 10.97 24.89
CA SER A 478 28.66 11.26 26.33
C SER A 478 28.82 9.98 27.15
N PRO A 479 29.77 9.93 28.12
CA PRO A 479 29.81 8.88 29.13
C PRO A 479 28.49 8.78 29.90
N ILE A 480 28.03 7.55 30.19
CA ILE A 480 26.83 7.36 31.01
C ILE A 480 27.05 7.82 32.46
N SER A 481 28.29 7.74 32.94
CA SER A 481 28.71 8.22 34.25
C SER A 481 28.44 9.72 34.49
N ASP A 482 28.37 10.52 33.43
CA ASP A 482 28.07 11.95 33.53
C ASP A 482 26.64 12.20 34.00
N TYR A 483 25.73 11.26 33.73
CA TYR A 483 24.32 11.34 34.11
C TYR A 483 23.97 10.45 35.31
N ILE A 484 24.63 9.29 35.41
CA ILE A 484 24.43 8.29 36.47
C ILE A 484 25.81 7.86 36.98
N PRO A 485 26.36 8.55 38.01
CA PRO A 485 27.75 8.38 38.46
C PRO A 485 28.14 6.94 38.79
N GLU A 486 27.19 6.10 39.23
CA GLU A 486 27.43 4.69 39.55
C GLU A 486 27.95 3.88 38.35
N PHE A 487 27.79 4.37 37.12
CA PHE A 487 28.37 3.77 35.91
C PHE A 487 29.85 4.12 35.67
N SER A 488 30.52 4.81 36.60
CA SER A 488 31.98 4.98 36.56
C SER A 488 32.73 3.68 36.82
N ASP A 489 32.14 2.77 37.60
CA ASP A 489 32.73 1.49 37.99
C ASP A 489 31.99 0.35 37.29
N LEU A 490 32.60 -0.21 36.25
CA LEU A 490 32.04 -1.28 35.43
C LEU A 490 32.96 -2.50 35.40
N VAL A 491 32.36 -3.70 35.40
CA VAL A 491 33.08 -4.96 35.28
C VAL A 491 32.49 -5.84 34.18
N ILE A 492 33.32 -6.63 33.51
CA ILE A 492 32.90 -7.65 32.55
C ILE A 492 32.83 -8.99 33.25
N LEU A 493 31.67 -9.64 33.18
CA LEU A 493 31.49 -11.01 33.66
C LEU A 493 32.15 -12.01 32.71
N ASP A 494 32.75 -13.06 33.28
CA ASP A 494 33.26 -14.16 32.45
C ASP A 494 32.13 -15.08 31.97
N ASP A 495 31.14 -15.37 32.83
CA ASP A 495 29.95 -16.15 32.50
C ASP A 495 28.76 -15.77 33.41
N GLN A 496 27.67 -15.28 32.81
CA GLN A 496 26.44 -14.92 33.55
C GLN A 496 25.69 -16.14 34.10
N MET A 497 25.96 -17.34 33.59
CA MET A 497 25.29 -18.58 34.01
C MET A 497 25.93 -19.23 35.24
N ALA A 498 27.14 -18.81 35.61
CA ALA A 498 27.90 -19.41 36.71
C ALA A 498 27.18 -19.29 38.07
N ASP A 499 27.54 -20.18 39.01
CA ASP A 499 27.10 -20.12 40.42
C ASP A 499 27.69 -18.95 41.19
N VAL A 500 28.93 -18.61 40.87
CA VAL A 500 29.62 -17.44 41.39
C VAL A 500 30.18 -16.69 40.19
N TRP A 501 29.80 -15.43 40.06
CA TRP A 501 30.30 -14.59 38.97
C TRP A 501 31.75 -14.18 39.23
N THR A 502 32.64 -14.58 38.32
CA THR A 502 33.98 -14.00 38.20
C THR A 502 33.95 -12.86 37.19
N TYR A 503 34.88 -11.91 37.35
CA TYR A 503 34.86 -10.68 36.58
C TYR A 503 36.25 -10.11 36.35
N LYS A 504 36.34 -9.23 35.35
CA LYS A 504 37.50 -8.39 35.06
C LYS A 504 37.09 -6.92 34.89
N PRO A 505 37.99 -5.95 35.14
CA PRO A 505 37.71 -4.54 34.89
C PRO A 505 37.40 -4.27 33.40
N THR A 506 36.50 -3.33 33.15
CA THR A 506 36.27 -2.81 31.78
C THR A 506 37.45 -1.98 31.28
N LYS A 507 37.62 -1.93 29.96
CA LYS A 507 38.60 -1.06 29.29
C LYS A 507 37.93 0.07 28.51
N THR A 508 36.64 -0.06 28.21
CA THR A 508 35.90 0.86 27.35
C THR A 508 34.91 1.69 28.17
N ILE A 509 34.94 3.00 27.97
CA ILE A 509 33.94 3.91 28.55
C ILE A 509 32.56 3.60 27.95
N LEU A 510 31.58 3.34 28.81
CA LEU A 510 30.18 3.18 28.41
C LEU A 510 29.59 4.54 28.03
N ARG A 511 29.11 4.66 26.80
CA ARG A 511 28.60 5.90 26.20
C ARG A 511 27.13 5.78 25.82
N LEU A 512 26.47 6.92 25.59
CA LEU A 512 25.07 6.98 25.17
C LEU A 512 24.77 6.14 23.92
N LYS A 513 25.64 6.14 22.90
CA LYS A 513 25.46 5.29 21.71
C LYS A 513 25.39 3.80 22.04
N HIS A 514 26.14 3.34 23.04
CA HIS A 514 26.13 1.93 23.42
C HIS A 514 24.80 1.55 24.08
N ILE A 515 24.20 2.49 24.82
CA ILE A 515 22.86 2.33 25.40
C ILE A 515 21.79 2.30 24.30
N LEU A 516 21.78 3.29 23.39
CA LEU A 516 20.83 3.38 22.28
C LEU A 516 20.84 2.13 21.37
N ASN A 517 22.02 1.54 21.19
CA ASN A 517 22.25 0.45 20.24
C ASN A 517 22.22 -0.94 20.88
N PHE A 518 21.94 -1.05 22.19
CA PHE A 518 22.00 -2.31 22.93
C PHE A 518 23.36 -3.03 22.81
N THR A 519 24.42 -2.25 22.61
CA THR A 519 25.82 -2.70 22.61
C THR A 519 26.52 -2.34 23.93
N SER A 520 25.77 -1.96 24.96
CA SER A 520 26.29 -1.60 26.29
C SER A 520 26.88 -2.78 27.06
N GLY A 521 26.44 -4.00 26.75
CA GLY A 521 26.72 -5.20 27.56
C GLY A 521 25.80 -5.35 28.77
N LEU A 522 24.90 -4.40 29.04
CA LEU A 522 23.85 -4.54 30.07
C LEU A 522 22.86 -5.62 29.65
N PHE A 523 22.49 -6.48 30.58
CA PHE A 523 21.72 -7.70 30.28
C PHE A 523 20.66 -7.96 31.35
N TYR A 524 19.56 -8.60 30.96
CA TYR A 524 18.67 -9.25 31.92
C TYR A 524 19.30 -10.57 32.38
N PRO A 525 19.38 -10.85 33.70
CA PRO A 525 19.93 -12.13 34.17
C PRO A 525 19.12 -13.31 33.63
N LEU A 526 19.78 -14.20 32.89
CA LEU A 526 19.15 -15.40 32.33
C LEU A 526 19.11 -16.57 33.33
N LYS A 527 20.01 -16.58 34.31
CA LYS A 527 20.04 -17.61 35.35
C LYS A 527 18.79 -17.51 36.23
N GLY A 528 18.02 -18.60 36.30
CA GLY A 528 16.75 -18.63 37.04
C GLY A 528 15.62 -17.83 36.38
N TYR A 529 15.85 -17.31 35.16
CA TYR A 529 14.83 -16.62 34.38
C TYR A 529 13.65 -17.54 34.12
N LYS A 530 12.45 -17.02 34.36
CA LYS A 530 11.20 -17.74 34.08
C LYS A 530 10.39 -16.95 33.07
N LEU A 531 9.84 -17.64 32.08
CA LEU A 531 9.04 -17.04 31.01
C LEU A 531 7.75 -16.39 31.52
N ASP A 532 7.36 -16.67 32.75
CA ASP A 532 6.18 -16.14 33.44
C ASP A 532 6.52 -15.07 34.51
N LYS A 533 7.78 -14.63 34.61
CA LYS A 533 8.21 -13.59 35.55
C LYS A 533 8.97 -12.45 34.89
N GLN A 534 8.84 -11.27 35.49
CA GLN A 534 9.65 -10.11 35.17
C GLN A 534 10.97 -10.14 35.97
N PRO A 535 12.06 -9.52 35.47
CA PRO A 535 13.32 -9.43 36.20
C PRO A 535 13.21 -8.62 37.52
N ASP A 536 13.92 -9.07 38.56
CA ASP A 536 13.83 -8.51 39.93
C ASP A 536 14.17 -7.02 40.04
N GLY A 537 14.94 -6.47 39.09
CA GLY A 537 15.27 -5.04 39.03
C GLY A 537 14.03 -4.14 39.03
N TYR A 538 12.91 -4.61 38.46
CA TYR A 538 11.68 -3.82 38.43
C TYR A 538 11.02 -3.62 39.81
N ALA A 539 11.37 -4.42 40.82
CA ALA A 539 10.91 -4.22 42.19
C ALA A 539 11.41 -2.91 42.82
N ALA A 540 12.44 -2.28 42.23
CA ALA A 540 12.96 -0.98 42.70
C ALA A 540 11.93 0.16 42.61
N ALA A 541 10.89 0.05 41.78
CA ALA A 541 9.84 1.08 41.70
C ALA A 541 9.04 1.30 43.00
N HIS A 542 9.14 0.39 43.98
CA HIS A 542 8.49 0.55 45.29
C HIS A 542 9.34 1.33 46.31
N ASP A 543 10.60 1.66 46.01
CA ASP A 543 11.45 2.45 46.90
C ASP A 543 11.20 3.95 46.71
N LYS A 544 10.48 4.56 47.66
CA LYS A 544 10.10 5.99 47.59
C LYS A 544 11.24 6.97 47.92
N LYS A 545 12.37 6.49 48.44
CA LYS A 545 13.46 7.37 48.89
C LYS A 545 14.53 7.53 47.81
N ASN A 546 15.05 6.41 47.30
CA ASN A 546 16.13 6.43 46.31
C ASN A 546 15.94 5.31 45.26
N PRO A 547 14.87 5.36 44.43
CA PRO A 547 14.50 4.27 43.53
C PRO A 547 15.59 3.94 42.49
N VAL A 548 16.26 4.94 41.92
CA VAL A 548 17.36 4.74 40.96
C VAL A 548 18.54 4.03 41.64
N SER A 549 19.00 4.53 42.80
CA SER A 549 20.12 3.88 43.51
C SER A 549 19.76 2.46 43.96
N ARG A 550 18.51 2.21 44.34
CA ARG A 550 18.02 0.85 44.62
C ARG A 550 18.10 -0.02 43.36
N PHE A 551 17.61 0.46 42.22
CA PHE A 551 17.72 -0.24 40.94
C PHE A 551 19.17 -0.59 40.60
N ILE A 552 20.08 0.39 40.68
CA ILE A 552 21.50 0.19 40.43
C ILE A 552 22.11 -0.82 41.42
N SER A 553 21.72 -0.79 42.70
CA SER A 553 22.18 -1.77 43.68
C SER A 553 21.76 -3.21 43.34
N VAL A 554 20.56 -3.38 42.76
CA VAL A 554 20.08 -4.70 42.30
C VAL A 554 20.87 -5.17 41.08
N LEU A 555 21.17 -4.26 40.13
CA LEU A 555 22.00 -4.58 38.97
C LEU A 555 23.44 -4.94 39.36
N LYS A 556 24.02 -4.18 40.30
CA LYS A 556 25.39 -4.38 40.79
C LYS A 556 25.54 -5.66 41.63
N GLY A 557 24.55 -5.95 42.48
CA GLY A 557 24.67 -7.01 43.49
C GLY A 557 25.88 -6.76 44.40
N ASP A 558 26.63 -7.82 44.70
CA ASP A 558 27.83 -7.78 45.55
C ASP A 558 29.14 -7.48 44.78
N LEU A 559 29.05 -7.20 43.48
CA LEU A 559 30.22 -6.90 42.65
C LEU A 559 30.80 -5.52 42.96
N PRO A 560 32.10 -5.26 42.67
CA PRO A 560 32.68 -3.93 42.89
C PRO A 560 32.14 -2.86 41.93
N GLY A 561 31.65 -3.25 40.75
CA GLY A 561 31.07 -2.37 39.74
C GLY A 561 29.87 -3.01 39.04
N ILE A 562 29.18 -2.25 38.19
CA ILE A 562 28.01 -2.74 37.44
C ILE A 562 28.46 -3.80 36.42
N PRO A 563 27.86 -4.99 36.40
CA PRO A 563 28.25 -6.07 35.50
C PRO A 563 27.75 -5.85 34.07
N LEU A 564 28.63 -6.14 33.11
CA LEU A 564 28.35 -6.23 31.67
C LEU A 564 28.78 -7.59 31.14
N LEU A 565 28.18 -8.05 30.03
CA LEU A 565 28.58 -9.31 29.37
C LEU A 565 29.84 -9.19 28.51
N PHE A 566 30.12 -8.00 28.00
CA PHE A 566 31.22 -7.73 27.08
C PHE A 566 31.56 -6.23 27.09
N GLU A 567 32.70 -5.88 26.50
CA GLU A 567 33.14 -4.49 26.39
C GLU A 567 32.13 -3.68 25.57
N PRO A 568 31.70 -2.50 26.05
CA PRO A 568 30.75 -1.67 25.31
C PRO A 568 31.14 -1.46 23.83
N GLY A 569 30.21 -1.77 22.93
CA GLY A 569 30.38 -1.68 21.48
C GLY A 569 30.86 -2.98 20.79
N THR A 570 31.27 -4.01 21.52
CA THR A 570 31.85 -5.21 20.88
C THR A 570 30.84 -6.30 20.52
N SER A 571 29.63 -6.28 21.08
CA SER A 571 28.59 -7.27 20.81
C SER A 571 27.19 -6.72 21.13
N PHE A 572 26.17 -7.57 21.14
CA PHE A 572 24.77 -7.23 21.46
C PHE A 572 24.28 -7.97 22.71
N ALA A 573 23.60 -7.25 23.61
CA ALA A 573 22.94 -7.82 24.79
C ALA A 573 21.58 -7.17 25.00
N TYR A 574 20.53 -7.99 25.08
CA TYR A 574 19.21 -7.52 25.45
C TYR A 574 19.10 -7.35 26.98
N GLY A 575 18.69 -6.17 27.42
CA GLY A 575 18.74 -5.82 28.84
C GLY A 575 18.24 -4.42 29.19
N TRP A 576 18.82 -3.89 30.26
CA TRP A 576 18.42 -2.66 30.95
C TRP A 576 18.73 -1.35 30.22
N SER A 577 19.28 -1.39 29.00
CA SER A 577 19.73 -0.20 28.28
C SER A 577 18.62 0.86 28.18
N SER A 578 17.38 0.48 27.85
CA SER A 578 16.28 1.45 27.74
C SER A 578 15.80 2.03 29.06
N ASP A 579 15.94 1.29 30.16
CA ASP A 579 15.62 1.78 31.50
C ASP A 579 16.64 2.85 31.90
N ILE A 580 17.92 2.56 31.70
CA ILE A 580 19.02 3.52 31.88
C ILE A 580 18.83 4.76 31.00
N LEU A 581 18.43 4.57 29.74
CA LEU A 581 18.14 5.69 28.84
C LEU A 581 17.00 6.57 29.36
N GLY A 582 15.94 5.96 29.92
CA GLY A 582 14.88 6.69 30.59
C GLY A 582 15.38 7.55 31.74
N PHE A 583 16.27 7.01 32.60
CA PHE A 583 16.86 7.78 33.70
C PHE A 583 17.76 8.92 33.20
N VAL A 584 18.48 8.72 32.09
CA VAL A 584 19.25 9.80 31.45
C VAL A 584 18.31 10.92 30.98
N VAL A 585 17.18 10.58 30.34
CA VAL A 585 16.15 11.57 29.95
C VAL A 585 15.66 12.34 31.18
N GLU A 586 15.34 11.65 32.28
CA GLU A 586 14.87 12.31 33.51
C GLU A 586 15.93 13.25 34.11
N ARG A 587 17.20 12.82 34.17
CA ARG A 587 18.32 13.61 34.69
C ARG A 587 18.59 14.85 33.86
N VAL A 588 18.58 14.71 32.54
CA VAL A 588 18.85 15.82 31.61
C VAL A 588 17.72 16.83 31.63
N THR A 589 16.47 16.36 31.71
CA THR A 589 15.28 17.21 31.61
C THR A 589 14.83 17.79 32.95
N GLU A 590 15.33 17.26 34.07
CA GLU A 590 14.88 17.56 35.43
C GLU A 590 13.38 17.31 35.63
N GLN A 591 12.80 16.40 34.83
CA GLN A 591 11.40 16.00 34.87
C GLN A 591 11.32 14.48 34.92
N SER A 592 10.26 13.94 35.53
CA SER A 592 9.97 12.52 35.37
C SER A 592 9.68 12.18 33.91
N LEU A 593 9.90 10.92 33.53
CA LEU A 593 9.81 10.46 32.14
C LEU A 593 8.39 10.67 31.58
N GLU A 594 7.36 10.39 32.37
CA GLU A 594 5.97 10.54 31.92
C GLU A 594 5.60 11.97 31.46
N PRO A 595 5.80 13.05 32.25
CA PRO A 595 5.59 14.41 31.79
C PRO A 595 6.29 14.74 30.46
N TYR A 596 7.54 14.31 30.30
CA TYR A 596 8.30 14.56 29.07
C TYR A 596 7.66 13.85 27.87
N LEU A 597 7.36 12.55 27.99
CA LEU A 597 6.72 11.79 26.91
C LEU A 597 5.33 12.35 26.58
N LYS A 598 4.56 12.75 27.59
CA LYS A 598 3.25 13.38 27.40
C LYS A 598 3.34 14.66 26.58
N ASP A 599 4.26 15.55 26.90
CA ASP A 599 4.40 16.83 26.22
C ASP A 599 5.02 16.69 24.82
N LYS A 600 6.08 15.88 24.69
CA LYS A 600 6.91 15.84 23.48
C LYS A 600 6.54 14.78 22.46
N ILE A 601 5.77 13.76 22.85
CA ILE A 601 5.41 12.66 21.95
C ILE A 601 3.91 12.42 21.94
N PHE A 602 3.28 12.22 23.11
CA PHE A 602 1.89 11.78 23.15
C PHE A 602 0.89 12.87 22.76
N LYS A 603 0.97 14.06 23.37
CA LYS A 603 0.06 15.18 23.07
C LYS A 603 0.14 15.65 21.60
N PRO A 604 1.33 15.78 20.97
CA PRO A 604 1.43 16.09 19.55
C PRO A 604 0.71 15.09 18.64
N LEU A 605 0.66 13.82 19.04
CA LEU A 605 0.06 12.73 18.26
C LEU A 605 -1.35 12.34 18.70
N GLY A 606 -1.86 12.90 19.80
CA GLY A 606 -3.14 12.52 20.39
C GLY A 606 -3.15 11.14 21.08
N ILE A 607 -1.98 10.60 21.43
CA ILE A 607 -1.82 9.30 22.10
C ILE A 607 -2.11 9.42 23.60
N LYS A 608 -2.70 8.39 24.21
CA LYS A 608 -3.05 8.32 25.64
C LYS A 608 -2.13 7.39 26.45
N GLY A 609 -0.87 7.29 26.05
CA GLY A 609 0.14 6.48 26.75
C GLY A 609 0.41 6.95 28.19
N THR A 610 0.65 6.03 29.10
CA THR A 610 0.83 6.32 30.54
C THR A 610 1.63 5.22 31.26
N PHE A 611 2.38 5.56 32.30
CA PHE A 611 2.99 4.58 33.20
C PHE A 611 2.08 4.21 34.38
N TYR A 612 0.95 4.90 34.52
CA TYR A 612 0.03 4.73 35.64
C TYR A 612 -1.19 3.89 35.29
N LEU A 613 -1.54 2.95 36.18
CA LEU A 613 -2.77 2.19 36.14
C LEU A 613 -3.87 2.92 36.94
N THR A 614 -4.31 4.06 36.41
CA THR A 614 -5.43 4.83 36.97
C THR A 614 -6.75 4.04 36.89
N PRO A 615 -7.81 4.42 37.62
CA PRO A 615 -9.12 3.77 37.50
C PRO A 615 -9.64 3.70 36.05
N GLU A 616 -9.45 4.76 35.27
CA GLU A 616 -9.86 4.80 33.86
C GLU A 616 -9.07 3.80 33.00
N VAL A 617 -7.76 3.74 33.18
CA VAL A 617 -6.89 2.81 32.44
C VAL A 617 -7.24 1.36 32.81
N LYS A 618 -7.50 1.11 34.09
CA LYS A 618 -7.87 -0.22 34.60
C LYS A 618 -9.20 -0.72 34.04
N GLU A 619 -10.17 0.16 33.80
CA GLU A 619 -11.46 -0.20 33.19
C GLU A 619 -11.30 -0.69 31.74
N LYS A 620 -10.30 -0.17 31.03
CA LYS A 620 -10.02 -0.50 29.63
C LYS A 620 -8.93 -1.57 29.46
N LEU A 621 -8.35 -2.04 30.57
CA LEU A 621 -7.21 -2.94 30.55
C LEU A 621 -7.60 -4.32 29.99
N VAL A 622 -6.79 -4.82 29.05
CA VAL A 622 -6.77 -6.24 28.70
C VAL A 622 -5.90 -6.95 29.72
N ASP A 623 -6.50 -7.85 30.50
CA ASP A 623 -5.81 -8.53 31.58
C ASP A 623 -4.88 -9.63 31.07
N LEU A 624 -3.78 -9.82 31.80
CA LEU A 624 -2.89 -10.96 31.58
C LEU A 624 -3.66 -12.27 31.72
N SER A 625 -3.47 -13.13 30.73
CA SER A 625 -3.93 -14.51 30.71
C SER A 625 -2.72 -15.46 30.80
N TYR A 626 -2.95 -16.69 31.23
CA TYR A 626 -1.92 -17.72 31.31
C TYR A 626 -2.32 -18.95 30.51
N ARG A 627 -1.37 -19.57 29.78
CA ARG A 627 -1.56 -20.89 29.18
C ARG A 627 -0.91 -21.97 30.05
N ARG A 628 -1.74 -22.84 30.61
CA ARG A 628 -1.31 -24.01 31.40
C ARG A 628 -1.89 -25.28 30.79
N ASP A 629 -1.04 -26.24 30.47
CA ASP A 629 -1.44 -27.53 29.89
C ASP A 629 -2.39 -27.39 28.69
N GLY A 630 -2.11 -26.41 27.83
CA GLY A 630 -2.90 -26.07 26.65
C GLY A 630 -4.15 -25.21 26.89
N LYS A 631 -4.56 -25.01 28.15
CA LYS A 631 -5.75 -24.24 28.52
C LYS A 631 -5.43 -22.80 28.88
N LEU A 632 -6.32 -21.88 28.49
CA LEU A 632 -6.24 -20.47 28.86
C LEU A 632 -6.98 -20.19 30.17
N GLU A 633 -6.34 -19.47 31.08
CA GLU A 633 -6.90 -19.01 32.35
C GLU A 633 -6.60 -17.52 32.62
N ALA A 634 -7.46 -16.84 33.37
CA ALA A 634 -7.20 -15.46 33.79
C ALA A 634 -6.05 -15.42 34.80
N TRP A 635 -5.12 -14.47 34.65
CA TRP A 635 -3.86 -14.44 35.41
C TRP A 635 -3.47 -13.05 35.94
N ALA A 636 -4.41 -12.11 35.96
CA ALA A 636 -4.17 -10.77 36.46
C ALA A 636 -3.62 -10.78 37.90
N ASN A 637 -2.64 -9.91 38.16
CA ASN A 637 -2.01 -9.71 39.48
C ASN A 637 -1.25 -10.93 40.04
N GLN A 638 -0.99 -11.96 39.23
CA GLN A 638 -0.23 -13.15 39.66
C GLN A 638 1.28 -13.02 39.42
N VAL A 639 1.70 -12.00 38.68
CA VAL A 639 3.11 -11.68 38.41
C VAL A 639 3.43 -10.32 39.04
N PRO A 640 4.56 -10.17 39.77
CA PRO A 640 5.03 -8.87 40.20
C PRO A 640 5.40 -8.04 38.97
N LEU A 641 4.58 -7.04 38.66
CA LEU A 641 4.87 -6.03 37.65
C LEU A 641 5.50 -4.81 38.33
N PRO A 642 6.19 -3.91 37.60
CA PRO A 642 6.56 -2.62 38.14
C PRO A 642 5.38 -1.93 38.84
N GLU A 643 5.65 -1.18 39.91
CA GLU A 643 4.62 -0.37 40.56
C GLU A 643 3.98 0.59 39.57
N GLN A 644 2.65 0.62 39.54
CA GLN A 644 1.86 1.37 38.57
C GLN A 644 0.73 2.16 39.22
N ASP A 645 0.50 2.01 40.53
CA ASP A 645 -0.39 2.89 41.28
C ASP A 645 0.19 4.32 41.27
N PRO A 646 -0.52 5.32 40.71
CA PRO A 646 0.00 6.68 40.59
C PRO A 646 0.48 7.30 41.92
N ALA A 647 -0.06 6.86 43.06
CA ALA A 647 0.36 7.34 44.39
C ALA A 647 1.62 6.65 44.93
N LYS A 648 2.11 5.61 44.25
CA LYS A 648 3.22 4.76 44.70
C LYS A 648 4.36 4.67 43.70
N VAL A 649 4.13 4.89 42.40
CA VAL A 649 5.18 4.85 41.38
C VAL A 649 6.29 5.83 41.74
N ALA A 650 7.48 5.30 42.02
CA ALA A 650 8.68 6.10 42.28
C ALA A 650 9.64 6.13 41.08
N LEU A 651 9.42 5.27 40.07
CA LEU A 651 10.33 5.11 38.94
C LEU A 651 9.58 4.69 37.67
N HIS A 652 9.85 5.35 36.54
CA HIS A 652 9.33 4.97 35.24
C HIS A 652 10.36 4.12 34.47
N PHE A 653 9.99 2.89 34.16
CA PHE A 653 10.87 1.96 33.45
C PHE A 653 10.72 2.06 31.94
N GLY A 654 11.72 2.67 31.29
CA GLY A 654 11.76 2.83 29.84
C GLY A 654 11.92 1.52 29.04
N GLY A 655 12.25 0.42 29.71
CA GLY A 655 12.33 -0.91 29.13
C GLY A 655 10.99 -1.61 28.96
N GLY A 656 9.94 -1.23 29.72
CA GLY A 656 8.71 -2.02 29.71
C GLY A 656 7.48 -1.46 30.42
N GLY A 657 7.51 -0.24 30.94
CA GLY A 657 6.53 0.25 31.90
C GLY A 657 5.25 0.88 31.33
N LEU A 658 5.13 1.11 30.02
CA LEU A 658 3.98 1.82 29.46
C LEU A 658 2.73 0.95 29.29
N TYR A 659 1.60 1.59 29.53
CA TYR A 659 0.28 1.22 29.05
C TYR A 659 -0.13 2.10 27.88
N ALA A 660 -0.65 1.49 26.82
CA ALA A 660 -1.26 2.18 25.69
C ALA A 660 -2.25 1.27 24.96
N SER A 661 -3.17 1.84 24.20
CA SER A 661 -3.91 1.06 23.20
C SER A 661 -3.01 0.77 21.99
N LEU A 662 -3.25 -0.34 21.31
CA LEU A 662 -2.52 -0.65 20.07
C LEU A 662 -2.98 0.24 18.90
N LYS A 663 -4.17 0.85 19.01
CA LYS A 663 -4.63 1.92 18.11
C LYS A 663 -3.72 3.14 18.21
N ASP A 664 -3.44 3.59 19.43
CA ASP A 664 -2.52 4.71 19.67
C ASP A 664 -1.10 4.37 19.22
N TYR A 665 -0.64 3.15 19.46
CA TYR A 665 0.67 2.71 18.97
C TYR A 665 0.72 2.68 17.44
N LEU A 666 -0.35 2.29 16.75
CA LEU A 666 -0.44 2.34 15.29
C LEU A 666 -0.39 3.79 14.76
N ILE A 667 -0.92 4.77 15.50
CA ILE A 667 -0.78 6.20 15.19
C ILE A 667 0.70 6.63 15.27
N LEU A 668 1.43 6.20 16.30
CA LEU A 668 2.88 6.43 16.40
C LEU A 668 3.60 5.86 15.17
N LEU A 669 3.35 4.60 14.80
CA LEU A 669 3.99 3.97 13.64
C LEU A 669 3.66 4.68 12.33
N ARG A 670 2.40 5.08 12.12
CA ARG A 670 2.00 5.91 10.97
C ARG A 670 2.82 7.20 10.93
N HIS A 671 2.94 7.88 12.07
CA HIS A 671 3.69 9.11 12.13
C HIS A 671 5.18 8.92 11.82
N LEU A 672 5.81 7.86 12.32
CA LEU A 672 7.20 7.53 11.99
C LEU A 672 7.37 7.21 10.50
N LEU A 673 6.42 6.51 9.87
CA LEU A 673 6.41 6.32 8.42
C LEU A 673 6.25 7.64 7.66
N GLN A 674 5.42 8.56 8.14
CA GLN A 674 5.28 9.90 7.55
C GLN A 674 6.60 10.66 7.62
N ILE A 675 7.34 10.58 8.73
CA ILE A 675 8.67 11.21 8.85
C ILE A 675 9.64 10.55 7.87
N GLN A 676 9.70 9.22 7.84
CA GLN A 676 10.57 8.45 6.95
C GLN A 676 10.32 8.78 5.46
N ALA A 677 9.06 9.04 5.10
CA ALA A 677 8.64 9.39 3.75
C ALA A 677 8.74 10.90 3.43
N GLY A 678 9.16 11.75 4.38
CA GLY A 678 9.19 13.22 4.20
C GLY A 678 7.80 13.87 4.10
N LYS A 679 6.76 13.20 4.62
CA LYS A 679 5.34 13.63 4.59
C LYS A 679 4.85 14.25 5.90
N ALA A 680 5.61 14.13 6.99
CA ALA A 680 5.17 14.61 8.30
C ALA A 680 5.18 16.15 8.37
N THR A 681 4.02 16.76 8.61
CA THR A 681 3.89 18.23 8.72
C THR A 681 4.48 18.81 10.01
N LYS A 682 4.47 18.02 11.09
CA LYS A 682 5.03 18.36 12.41
C LYS A 682 5.74 17.13 12.97
N PRO A 683 6.94 16.82 12.48
CA PRO A 683 7.63 15.59 12.84
C PRO A 683 8.11 15.65 14.30
N ILE A 684 7.93 14.58 15.09
CA ILE A 684 8.37 14.52 16.49
C ILE A 684 9.89 14.36 16.66
N VAL A 685 10.58 13.94 15.60
CA VAL A 685 12.05 13.91 15.43
C VAL A 685 12.35 14.31 13.99
N SER A 686 13.55 14.77 13.69
CA SER A 686 13.96 15.08 12.32
C SER A 686 13.92 13.85 11.39
N GLU A 687 13.80 14.10 10.09
CA GLU A 687 13.90 13.03 9.09
C GLU A 687 15.27 12.35 9.10
N GLU A 688 16.34 13.07 9.42
CA GLU A 688 17.69 12.52 9.53
C GLU A 688 17.77 11.51 10.68
N THR A 689 17.26 11.87 11.85
CA THR A 689 17.15 10.95 12.99
C THR A 689 16.29 9.75 12.64
N MET A 690 15.16 9.94 11.93
CA MET A 690 14.30 8.84 11.53
C MET A 690 15.01 7.88 10.57
N ARG A 691 15.76 8.39 9.59
CA ARG A 691 16.59 7.57 8.69
C ARG A 691 17.61 6.75 9.49
N GLY A 692 18.29 7.37 10.46
CA GLY A 692 19.25 6.70 11.33
C GLY A 692 18.66 5.58 12.21
N ILE A 693 17.35 5.59 12.51
CA ILE A 693 16.69 4.48 13.21
C ILE A 693 16.69 3.19 12.38
N PHE A 694 16.66 3.29 11.05
CA PHE A 694 16.68 2.15 10.13
C PHE A 694 18.09 1.74 9.69
N GLU A 695 19.13 2.41 10.17
CA GLU A 695 20.51 2.04 9.85
C GLU A 695 21.02 0.92 10.76
N PRO A 696 21.63 -0.14 10.20
CA PRO A 696 22.20 -1.23 10.99
C PRO A 696 23.45 -0.77 11.75
N VAL A 697 23.46 -0.97 13.07
CA VAL A 697 24.54 -0.47 13.96
C VAL A 697 25.39 -1.56 14.60
N LEU A 698 25.05 -2.85 14.44
CA LEU A 698 25.82 -3.93 15.06
C LEU A 698 26.98 -4.36 14.17
N ASN A 699 28.09 -4.69 14.82
CA ASN A 699 29.15 -5.47 14.19
C ASN A 699 28.68 -6.94 13.94
N GLU A 700 29.53 -7.71 13.25
CA GLU A 700 29.20 -9.09 12.88
C GLU A 700 28.89 -9.98 14.10
N GLU A 701 29.64 -9.83 15.19
CA GLU A 701 29.42 -10.61 16.41
C GLU A 701 28.08 -10.27 17.08
N GLY A 702 27.75 -8.98 17.18
CA GLY A 702 26.49 -8.50 17.73
C GLY A 702 25.30 -8.99 16.90
N SER A 703 25.37 -8.89 15.57
CA SER A 703 24.33 -9.40 14.67
C SER A 703 24.14 -10.91 14.79
N LYS A 704 25.23 -11.69 14.88
CA LYS A 704 25.18 -13.13 15.14
C LYS A 704 24.53 -13.44 16.49
N ASN A 705 24.88 -12.70 17.54
CA ASN A 705 24.30 -12.90 18.87
C ASN A 705 22.82 -12.55 18.92
N LEU A 706 22.41 -11.42 18.34
CA LEU A 706 21.00 -11.07 18.20
C LEU A 706 20.23 -12.14 17.42
N SER A 707 20.73 -12.54 16.24
CA SER A 707 20.10 -13.56 15.41
C SER A 707 19.96 -14.89 16.15
N ARG A 708 20.97 -15.30 16.94
CA ARG A 708 20.88 -16.50 17.79
C ARG A 708 19.80 -16.39 18.84
N VAL A 709 19.70 -15.25 19.54
CA VAL A 709 18.65 -15.05 20.56
C VAL A 709 17.26 -15.11 19.92
N LEU A 710 17.08 -14.46 18.76
CA LEU A 710 15.79 -14.45 18.06
C LEU A 710 15.45 -15.77 17.36
N SER A 711 16.44 -16.59 17.00
CA SER A 711 16.21 -17.91 16.39
C SER A 711 15.52 -18.92 17.30
N LEU A 712 15.51 -18.66 18.60
CA LEU A 712 14.73 -19.43 19.57
C LEU A 712 13.24 -19.07 19.55
N ASP A 713 12.88 -17.95 18.93
CA ASP A 713 11.51 -17.48 18.79
C ASP A 713 10.88 -18.06 17.49
N PRO A 714 9.81 -18.88 17.60
CA PRO A 714 9.06 -19.41 16.44
C PRO A 714 8.50 -18.35 15.49
N PHE A 715 8.48 -17.07 15.89
CA PHE A 715 8.09 -15.94 15.05
C PHE A 715 9.04 -15.70 13.88
N MET A 716 10.35 -15.90 14.10
CA MET A 716 11.37 -15.55 13.11
C MET A 716 11.54 -16.69 12.09
N PRO A 717 11.55 -16.41 10.77
CA PRO A 717 11.83 -17.44 9.78
C PRO A 717 13.20 -18.07 10.01
N LYS A 718 13.30 -19.37 9.78
CA LYS A 718 14.53 -20.12 9.96
C LYS A 718 15.66 -19.51 9.12
N ASP A 719 16.86 -19.45 9.69
CA ASP A 719 18.08 -18.95 9.05
C ASP A 719 18.04 -17.45 8.68
N SER A 720 17.05 -16.69 9.18
CA SER A 720 17.01 -15.23 9.02
C SER A 720 18.18 -14.57 9.74
N VAL A 721 18.79 -13.59 9.08
CA VAL A 721 19.78 -12.69 9.68
C VAL A 721 19.07 -11.40 10.06
N VAL A 722 19.41 -10.89 11.24
CA VAL A 722 18.87 -9.62 11.74
C VAL A 722 19.99 -8.69 12.20
N GLN A 723 19.71 -7.41 12.08
CA GLN A 723 20.52 -6.31 12.59
C GLN A 723 19.77 -5.58 13.70
N TRP A 724 20.42 -4.59 14.30
CA TRP A 724 19.78 -3.64 15.21
C TRP A 724 19.89 -2.27 14.57
N GLY A 725 18.81 -1.51 14.61
CA GLY A 725 18.81 -0.07 14.41
C GLY A 725 18.64 0.63 15.74
N THR A 726 18.60 1.96 15.78
CA THR A 726 18.41 2.66 17.06
C THR A 726 17.04 2.30 17.65
N ALA A 727 17.02 1.47 18.72
CA ALA A 727 15.86 0.93 19.46
C ALA A 727 15.15 -0.34 18.96
N MET A 728 15.45 -0.87 17.78
CA MET A 728 14.65 -1.95 17.16
C MET A 728 15.48 -2.96 16.39
N GLY A 729 14.93 -4.16 16.22
CA GLY A 729 15.50 -5.15 15.28
C GLY A 729 15.24 -4.75 13.83
N LEU A 730 16.17 -5.06 12.94
CA LEU A 730 16.09 -4.83 11.50
C LEU A 730 16.21 -6.15 10.75
N CYS A 731 15.38 -6.35 9.72
CA CYS A 731 15.47 -7.50 8.83
C CYS A 731 16.61 -7.31 7.82
N GLU A 732 17.59 -8.23 7.75
CA GLU A 732 18.65 -8.17 6.72
C GLU A 732 18.27 -8.90 5.43
N THR A 733 17.18 -9.66 5.47
CA THR A 733 16.62 -10.40 4.34
C THR A 733 15.12 -10.20 4.26
N ASP A 734 14.55 -10.37 3.07
CA ASP A 734 13.11 -10.52 2.91
C ASP A 734 12.61 -11.73 3.71
N TRP A 735 11.50 -11.56 4.42
CA TRP A 735 10.81 -12.67 5.05
C TRP A 735 9.75 -13.17 4.06
N PRO A 736 9.78 -14.45 3.65
CA PRO A 736 8.87 -14.98 2.63
C PRO A 736 7.40 -14.72 2.97
N GLY A 737 6.66 -14.12 2.03
CA GLY A 737 5.24 -13.76 2.20
C GLY A 737 4.97 -12.65 3.24
N ARG A 738 6.02 -12.03 3.80
CA ARG A 738 5.98 -11.12 4.93
C ARG A 738 6.81 -9.86 4.62
N ARG A 739 7.25 -9.16 5.67
CA ARG A 739 8.04 -7.93 5.58
C ARG A 739 9.36 -8.06 4.83
N LYS A 740 9.80 -6.93 4.27
CA LYS A 740 11.00 -6.84 3.42
C LYS A 740 12.28 -6.56 4.19
N LYS A 741 13.43 -6.80 3.54
CA LYS A 741 14.72 -6.32 4.03
C LYS A 741 14.64 -4.83 4.38
N GLY A 742 15.23 -4.45 5.51
CA GLY A 742 15.20 -3.10 6.06
C GLY A 742 13.99 -2.81 6.95
N SER A 743 13.05 -3.75 7.10
CA SER A 743 11.93 -3.59 8.02
C SER A 743 12.40 -3.56 9.47
N ALA A 744 11.91 -2.58 10.23
CA ALA A 744 12.12 -2.47 11.67
C ALA A 744 11.01 -3.18 12.44
N PHE A 745 11.34 -3.85 13.54
CA PHE A 745 10.36 -4.57 14.34
C PHE A 745 10.80 -4.76 15.79
N TRP A 746 9.82 -4.97 16.68
CA TRP A 746 10.05 -5.48 18.03
C TRP A 746 8.76 -6.04 18.64
N TRP A 747 8.86 -6.64 19.83
CA TRP A 747 7.71 -7.18 20.55
C TRP A 747 7.86 -7.11 22.07
N GLY A 748 6.71 -7.08 22.75
CA GLY A 748 6.55 -7.08 24.18
C GLY A 748 6.46 -8.49 24.75
N TRP A 749 6.91 -8.63 26.01
CA TRP A 749 6.89 -9.88 26.78
C TRP A 749 5.50 -10.54 26.82
N ALA A 750 4.43 -9.75 26.98
CA ALA A 750 3.05 -10.21 26.98
C ALA A 750 2.41 -10.30 25.57
N HIS A 751 3.22 -10.46 24.51
CA HIS A 751 2.78 -10.68 23.13
C HIS A 751 2.08 -9.49 22.44
N THR A 752 2.64 -8.29 22.58
CA THR A 752 2.35 -7.16 21.69
C THR A 752 3.45 -7.06 20.63
N PHE A 753 3.13 -6.93 19.36
CA PHE A 753 4.08 -6.93 18.24
C PHE A 753 3.86 -5.71 17.35
N PHE A 754 4.94 -5.25 16.73
CA PHE A 754 4.82 -4.31 15.62
C PHE A 754 5.94 -4.49 14.60
N PHE A 755 5.71 -3.99 13.39
CA PHE A 755 6.76 -3.74 12.42
C PHE A 755 6.48 -2.47 11.60
N MET A 756 7.53 -1.92 11.01
CA MET A 756 7.51 -0.87 9.99
C MET A 756 8.37 -1.33 8.81
N ASP A 757 7.77 -1.40 7.63
CA ASP A 757 8.41 -1.83 6.40
C ASP A 757 8.49 -0.64 5.43
N PRO A 758 9.62 0.09 5.42
CA PRO A 758 9.77 1.26 4.56
C PRO A 758 9.81 0.90 3.08
N ALA A 759 10.16 -0.34 2.70
CA ALA A 759 10.22 -0.76 1.31
C ALA A 759 8.82 -0.92 0.69
N THR A 760 7.83 -1.31 1.49
CA THR A 760 6.43 -1.40 1.07
C THR A 760 5.57 -0.23 1.57
N GLY A 761 6.11 0.64 2.43
CA GLY A 761 5.42 1.81 2.94
C GLY A 761 4.33 1.50 3.97
N VAL A 762 4.37 0.33 4.60
CA VAL A 762 3.36 -0.13 5.56
C VAL A 762 3.94 -0.33 6.96
N ALA A 763 3.07 -0.23 7.96
CA ALA A 763 3.36 -0.62 9.33
C ALA A 763 2.16 -1.36 9.91
N ALA A 764 2.41 -2.24 10.87
CA ALA A 764 1.35 -3.01 11.51
C ALA A 764 1.61 -3.23 13.00
N VAL A 765 0.53 -3.47 13.72
CA VAL A 765 0.50 -3.92 15.11
C VAL A 765 -0.33 -5.20 15.21
N PHE A 766 0.12 -6.10 16.07
CA PHE A 766 -0.68 -7.20 16.59
C PHE A 766 -0.56 -7.15 18.11
N GLY A 767 -1.57 -7.56 18.85
CA GLY A 767 -1.29 -7.85 20.25
C GLY A 767 -2.38 -8.55 21.01
N THR A 768 -1.94 -9.23 22.06
CA THR A 768 -2.74 -9.90 23.06
C THR A 768 -2.07 -9.69 24.44
N GLN A 769 -2.54 -10.38 25.48
CA GLN A 769 -1.94 -10.37 26.82
C GLN A 769 -1.89 -11.80 27.36
N LEU A 770 -0.87 -12.56 26.93
CA LEU A 770 -0.72 -13.97 27.29
C LEU A 770 0.69 -14.27 27.80
N ILE A 771 0.79 -15.08 28.85
CA ILE A 771 2.02 -15.68 29.36
C ILE A 771 1.87 -17.22 29.47
N PRO A 772 2.96 -18.01 29.55
CA PRO A 772 4.36 -17.61 29.42
C PRO A 772 4.68 -17.01 28.05
N THR A 773 5.69 -16.14 27.98
CA THR A 773 6.20 -15.62 26.70
C THR A 773 6.64 -16.78 25.80
N ALA A 774 6.62 -16.52 24.50
CA ALA A 774 6.93 -17.47 23.44
C ALA A 774 5.83 -18.53 23.19
N ASP A 775 4.57 -18.11 23.31
CA ASP A 775 3.42 -18.99 23.10
C ASP A 775 3.25 -19.33 21.60
N ARG A 776 3.21 -20.64 21.29
CA ARG A 776 3.16 -21.12 19.90
C ARG A 776 1.88 -20.74 19.16
N GLU A 777 0.73 -20.73 19.84
CA GLU A 777 -0.53 -20.36 19.20
C GLU A 777 -0.56 -18.87 18.86
N VAL A 778 0.00 -18.03 19.73
CA VAL A 778 0.17 -16.60 19.43
C VAL A 778 1.07 -16.38 18.23
N PHE A 779 2.23 -17.05 18.15
CA PHE A 779 3.13 -16.90 17.01
C PHE A 779 2.53 -17.39 15.70
N LYS A 780 1.73 -18.45 15.75
CA LYS A 780 0.97 -18.90 14.59
C LYS A 780 0.03 -17.80 14.10
N VAL A 781 -0.74 -17.19 15.00
CA VAL A 781 -1.70 -16.13 14.64
C VAL A 781 -1.00 -14.89 14.10
N VAL A 782 0.08 -14.42 14.72
CA VAL A 782 0.78 -13.22 14.23
C VAL A 782 1.45 -13.46 12.87
N ASN A 783 1.97 -14.66 12.61
CA ASN A 783 2.50 -15.02 11.29
C ASN A 783 1.40 -15.11 10.24
N GLU A 784 0.27 -15.78 10.55
CA GLU A 784 -0.90 -15.82 9.66
C GLU A 784 -1.44 -14.41 9.36
N PHE A 785 -1.47 -13.52 10.37
CA PHE A 785 -1.87 -12.12 10.19
C PHE A 785 -0.94 -11.37 9.23
N GLU A 786 0.37 -11.46 9.45
CA GLU A 786 1.35 -10.77 8.60
C GLU A 786 1.30 -11.30 7.16
N GLU A 787 1.31 -12.62 6.98
CA GLU A 787 1.23 -13.25 5.65
C GLU A 787 -0.05 -12.88 4.90
N THR A 788 -1.20 -12.92 5.61
CA THR A 788 -2.50 -12.53 5.03
C THR A 788 -2.51 -11.05 4.66
N PHE A 789 -1.94 -10.19 5.51
CA PHE A 789 -1.86 -8.76 5.24
C PHE A 789 -1.03 -8.47 3.99
N TYR A 790 0.18 -9.03 3.87
CA TYR A 790 1.05 -8.83 2.71
C TYR A 790 0.48 -9.44 1.43
N ALA A 791 -0.16 -10.61 1.51
CA ALA A 791 -0.87 -11.20 0.37
C ALA A 791 -2.06 -10.34 -0.09
N GLY A 792 -2.65 -9.58 0.82
CA GLY A 792 -3.77 -8.68 0.55
C GLY A 792 -3.38 -7.32 -0.05
N LEU A 793 -2.09 -6.97 -0.11
CA LEU A 793 -1.63 -5.71 -0.70
C LEU A 793 -1.64 -5.81 -2.23
N ALA A 794 -2.19 -4.79 -2.89
CA ALA A 794 -2.01 -4.61 -4.32
C ALA A 794 -0.53 -4.34 -4.61
N LYS A 795 0.06 -5.13 -5.51
CA LYS A 795 1.44 -4.99 -5.97
C LYS A 795 1.55 -3.96 -7.06
#